data_AF-A0A2P5I5G2-F1
#
_entry.id   AF-A0A2P5I5G2-F1
#
_cell.length_a   1.000
_cell.length_b   1.000
_cell.length_c   1.000
_cell.angle_alpha   90.00
_cell.angle_beta   90.00
_cell.angle_gamma   90.00
#
_symmetry.space_group_name_H-M   'P 1'
#
loop_
_entity.id
_entity.type
_entity.pdbx_description
1 polymer ?
#
loop_
_entity_poly.entity_id
_entity_poly.type
_entity_poly.pdbx_seq_one_letter_code
_entity_poly.pdbx_strand_id
1 'polypeptide(L)'
;MAPTLHFLRPYAFQPLPPGSSPAGSAYLRFYELARRNSRAVCQRCNSSASPKIISTIRSSSPWVKRDVETYNPEDRGALTAARVLQLQKAHALLYPRLKRYAKPLTISSFRKQYEDQMIGPSQPLGDIVTVGGRVTSISQFGSKLAFVKLVEDGKVIQGILNLGKLIDGTEARQFVDQVRLIKRGDHISITGQPTRTQSGELSIEAIHLPQIVSPGLAPLPYKLAEDVRMNQRHLDLLVNKRAADTLRVRSCVIRELRKWLETKLECSEVSTPILAANAGGAVARSFTTHATEFPEKQLALRIAPELWLKRLVVAGFDRIYEIGPAFRNEGLDLTHNPEFTMCEFYVSHINLDQIMQETRDMFSDLANAVAKFKDEHGLTSLRPLDHKLLAREWPVIDFIPTINMTLGIPLPMLDNNPNAVQEIIKVLEDAGKDWHKSLPPNPSLPKLLDRIAGEVLEPQSKGKPIFITKHPACMSPLAKTFIDPLTRQVVSARAEVFFDGNELANMYEEENSPYVQRLKFVDQAKAKLALQQNAAPGQQPLGDEDDEPAHFIDEQYISVLESGLPPTAGWGCGVDRLVMMFTGAGRISEVLPFGNLRNVVGLASTGPQNQERKKGRDDDSVAGAETPAESTAAAEVGSQPKDEVERMVEVEKEKILPSGEVAESGSKAGAAESSPVVESEGKTAAPENADDAAGKAEQPASTSDNPQKRAADEALQYIMGDRP
;
A
#
# COMPACT_ATOMS: atom_id res chain seq x y z
N MET A 1 23.06 -2.44 38.03
CA MET A 1 22.03 -1.67 37.27
C MET A 1 22.49 -1.57 35.83
N ALA A 2 21.60 -1.74 34.84
CA ALA A 2 21.92 -1.51 33.43
C ALA A 2 21.22 -0.20 32.98
N PRO A 3 21.95 0.79 32.45
CA PRO A 3 21.34 2.07 32.07
C PRO A 3 20.57 1.99 30.74
N THR A 4 19.55 2.86 30.65
CA THR A 4 19.02 3.46 29.40
C THR A 4 18.62 2.52 28.24
N LEU A 5 17.36 2.07 28.25
CA LEU A 5 16.59 1.70 27.04
C LEU A 5 15.45 2.72 26.78
N HIS A 6 15.72 4.02 26.96
CA HIS A 6 14.69 5.07 26.90
C HIS A 6 14.07 5.27 25.52
N PHE A 7 14.76 4.92 24.44
CA PHE A 7 14.29 5.10 23.06
C PHE A 7 12.96 4.36 22.75
N LEU A 8 12.63 3.30 23.50
CA LEU A 8 11.48 2.44 23.20
C LEU A 8 10.17 2.84 23.93
N ARG A 9 10.19 3.76 24.90
CA ARG A 9 8.99 4.09 25.72
C ARG A 9 8.99 5.54 26.28
N PRO A 10 8.55 6.55 25.51
CA PRO A 10 8.37 7.90 26.07
C PRO A 10 7.17 8.01 27.03
N TYR A 11 6.08 7.26 26.78
CA TYR A 11 4.77 7.48 27.41
C TYR A 11 4.26 6.36 28.34
N ALA A 12 5.05 5.32 28.59
CA ALA A 12 4.56 4.12 29.29
C ALA A 12 4.52 4.22 30.83
N PHE A 13 5.17 5.23 31.44
CA PHE A 13 5.44 5.26 32.88
C PHE A 13 5.35 6.66 33.54
N GLN A 14 4.77 7.67 32.88
CA GLN A 14 4.38 8.89 33.60
C GLN A 14 3.05 8.63 34.33
N PRO A 15 2.99 8.76 35.67
CA PRO A 15 1.71 8.75 36.38
C PRO A 15 0.91 9.99 35.97
N LEU A 16 -0.34 9.81 35.56
CA LEU A 16 -1.21 10.92 35.19
C LEU A 16 -1.43 11.84 36.42
N PRO A 17 -1.33 13.17 36.26
CA PRO A 17 -1.55 14.09 37.38
C PRO A 17 -3.01 14.01 37.87
N PRO A 18 -3.25 13.95 39.18
CA PRO A 18 -4.61 13.83 39.74
C PRO A 18 -5.37 15.17 39.60
N GLY A 19 -6.08 15.34 38.48
CA GLY A 19 -6.91 16.54 38.26
C GLY A 19 -7.34 16.84 36.81
N SER A 20 -7.04 16.00 35.82
CA SER A 20 -7.43 16.23 34.43
C SER A 20 -8.86 15.76 34.10
N SER A 21 -9.47 16.40 33.10
CA SER A 21 -10.92 16.31 32.80
C SER A 21 -11.34 14.96 32.16
N PRO A 22 -12.65 14.68 31.97
CA PRO A 22 -13.16 13.39 31.46
C PRO A 22 -12.55 12.90 30.14
N ALA A 23 -11.97 13.79 29.33
CA ALA A 23 -11.24 13.45 28.11
C ALA A 23 -10.04 12.51 28.36
N GLY A 24 -9.39 12.61 29.52
CA GLY A 24 -8.27 11.74 29.91
C GLY A 24 -8.66 10.25 30.08
N SER A 25 -9.95 9.93 30.13
CA SER A 25 -10.43 8.55 30.34
C SER A 25 -10.41 7.66 29.09
N ALA A 26 -10.05 8.17 27.91
CA ALA A 26 -10.17 7.46 26.63
C ALA A 26 -9.48 6.08 26.61
N TYR A 27 -8.24 5.99 27.10
CA TYR A 27 -7.46 4.74 27.10
C TYR A 27 -8.08 3.67 28.03
N LEU A 28 -8.55 4.09 29.22
CA LEU A 28 -9.26 3.22 30.16
C LEU A 28 -10.63 2.78 29.62
N ARG A 29 -11.39 3.68 28.97
CA ARG A 29 -12.67 3.33 28.33
C ARG A 29 -12.49 2.29 27.24
N PHE A 30 -11.43 2.38 26.43
CA PHE A 30 -11.15 1.39 25.38
C PHE A 30 -10.85 0.01 25.99
N TYR A 31 -10.05 -0.03 27.07
CA TYR A 31 -9.70 -1.27 27.78
C TYR A 31 -10.89 -1.90 28.54
N GLU A 32 -11.77 -1.09 29.15
CA GLU A 32 -12.99 -1.57 29.80
C GLU A 32 -14.08 -2.03 28.81
N LEU A 33 -14.28 -1.32 27.69
CA LEU A 33 -15.25 -1.71 26.66
C LEU A 33 -14.89 -3.05 26.01
N ALA A 34 -13.59 -3.28 25.78
CA ALA A 34 -13.08 -4.57 25.31
C ALA A 34 -13.42 -5.72 26.28
N ARG A 35 -13.37 -5.50 27.60
CA ARG A 35 -13.78 -6.50 28.60
C ARG A 35 -15.31 -6.64 28.74
N ARG A 36 -16.08 -5.55 28.75
CA ARG A 36 -17.53 -5.59 29.04
C ARG A 36 -18.40 -6.27 27.97
N ASN A 37 -18.02 -6.23 26.69
CA ASN A 37 -18.83 -6.84 25.62
C ASN A 37 -18.75 -8.38 25.53
N SER A 38 -18.05 -9.03 26.46
CA SER A 38 -17.87 -10.50 26.56
C SER A 38 -19.14 -11.31 26.90
N ARG A 39 -20.34 -10.71 26.91
CA ARG A 39 -21.60 -11.34 27.38
C ARG A 39 -22.78 -11.17 26.42
N ALA A 40 -22.52 -11.04 25.12
CA ALA A 40 -23.56 -11.06 24.09
C ALA A 40 -24.16 -12.48 23.92
N VAL A 41 -25.21 -12.82 24.68
CA VAL A 41 -26.01 -14.02 24.43
C VAL A 41 -26.75 -13.88 23.10
N CYS A 42 -26.65 -14.87 22.21
CA CYS A 42 -27.31 -14.84 20.91
C CYS A 42 -28.85 -14.85 21.07
N GLN A 43 -29.49 -13.69 20.89
CA GLN A 43 -30.95 -13.54 20.99
C GLN A 43 -31.71 -14.23 19.83
N ARG A 44 -31.01 -14.68 18.77
CA ARG A 44 -31.64 -15.32 17.60
C ARG A 44 -32.00 -16.79 17.82
N CYS A 45 -31.70 -17.36 18.99
CA CYS A 45 -32.00 -18.76 19.34
C CYS A 45 -33.43 -19.02 19.86
N ASN A 46 -34.32 -18.01 19.85
CA ASN A 46 -35.64 -18.11 20.47
C ASN A 46 -36.78 -18.43 19.48
N SER A 47 -36.57 -19.39 18.56
CA SER A 47 -37.60 -19.96 17.70
C SER A 47 -37.88 -21.43 18.07
N SER A 48 -39.08 -21.70 18.57
CA SER A 48 -39.52 -23.01 19.05
C SER A 48 -39.90 -23.96 17.92
N ALA A 49 -38.90 -24.59 17.29
CA ALA A 49 -39.11 -25.61 16.25
C ALA A 49 -38.40 -26.92 16.62
N SER A 50 -39.08 -27.80 17.37
CA SER A 50 -38.55 -29.08 17.85
C SER A 50 -38.17 -30.04 16.70
N PRO A 51 -36.89 -30.39 16.52
CA PRO A 51 -36.50 -31.39 15.51
C PRO A 51 -36.96 -32.78 15.94
N LYS A 52 -37.71 -33.48 15.08
CA LYS A 52 -38.12 -34.87 15.35
C LYS A 52 -36.89 -35.80 15.36
N ILE A 53 -36.84 -36.69 16.33
CA ILE A 53 -35.74 -37.66 16.50
C ILE A 53 -35.69 -38.61 15.30
N ILE A 54 -34.55 -38.68 14.61
CA ILE A 54 -34.21 -39.76 13.68
C ILE A 54 -33.12 -40.62 14.33
N SER A 55 -33.55 -41.67 15.03
CA SER A 55 -32.69 -42.52 15.87
C SER A 55 -32.04 -43.68 15.09
N THR A 56 -31.33 -43.38 13.99
CA THR A 56 -30.67 -44.42 13.17
C THR A 56 -29.30 -44.00 12.62
N ILE A 57 -28.26 -43.98 13.47
CA ILE A 57 -26.87 -44.14 13.02
C ILE A 57 -26.21 -45.25 13.85
N ARG A 58 -26.21 -46.47 13.29
CA ARG A 58 -25.26 -47.52 13.68
C ARG A 58 -23.89 -47.23 13.05
N SER A 59 -22.86 -47.88 13.58
CA SER A 59 -21.45 -47.77 13.19
C SER A 59 -21.18 -47.80 11.67
N SER A 60 -20.83 -46.64 11.10
CA SER A 60 -20.07 -46.50 9.85
C SER A 60 -19.33 -45.16 9.83
N SER A 61 -18.25 -45.05 9.04
CA SER A 61 -17.34 -43.88 9.10
C SER A 61 -17.80 -42.72 8.20
N PRO A 62 -18.08 -41.52 8.73
CA PRO A 62 -18.60 -40.40 7.96
C PRO A 62 -17.49 -39.50 7.37
N TRP A 63 -16.37 -40.07 6.93
CA TRP A 63 -15.41 -39.37 6.04
C TRP A 63 -15.70 -39.69 4.56
N VAL A 64 -16.97 -39.54 4.19
CA VAL A 64 -17.40 -39.52 2.79
C VAL A 64 -16.80 -38.29 2.12
N LYS A 65 -16.32 -38.44 0.87
CA LYS A 65 -15.90 -37.31 0.05
C LYS A 65 -17.07 -36.34 -0.12
N ARG A 66 -17.01 -35.17 0.51
CA ARG A 66 -17.70 -33.98 0.02
C ARG A 66 -16.73 -33.29 -0.95
N ASP A 67 -17.22 -32.86 -2.09
CA ASP A 67 -16.37 -32.31 -3.14
C ASP A 67 -15.70 -31.01 -2.69
N VAL A 68 -14.41 -30.89 -3.02
CA VAL A 68 -13.44 -29.99 -2.36
C VAL A 68 -13.48 -28.57 -2.95
N GLU A 69 -14.63 -28.20 -3.51
CA GLU A 69 -14.77 -27.12 -4.49
C GLU A 69 -15.21 -25.78 -3.89
N THR A 70 -16.03 -25.77 -2.84
CA THR A 70 -16.62 -24.54 -2.28
C THR A 70 -16.32 -24.38 -0.78
N TYR A 71 -15.38 -23.49 -0.47
CA TYR A 71 -15.20 -22.98 0.88
C TYR A 71 -16.34 -22.00 1.19
N ASN A 72 -17.27 -22.37 2.06
CA ASN A 72 -18.26 -21.44 2.61
C ASN A 72 -17.64 -20.63 3.77
N PRO A 73 -17.63 -19.29 3.72
CA PRO A 73 -17.18 -18.47 4.84
C PRO A 73 -17.97 -18.66 6.13
N GLU A 74 -19.26 -19.02 6.06
CA GLU A 74 -20.12 -19.19 7.24
C GLU A 74 -19.70 -20.42 8.09
N ASP A 75 -19.30 -21.51 7.44
CA ASP A 75 -18.80 -22.73 8.11
C ASP A 75 -17.44 -22.53 8.82
N ARG A 76 -16.72 -21.43 8.52
CA ARG A 76 -15.38 -21.17 9.06
C ARG A 76 -15.36 -21.22 10.60
N GLY A 77 -16.39 -20.67 11.26
CA GLY A 77 -16.47 -20.64 12.72
C GLY A 77 -16.55 -22.04 13.33
N ALA A 78 -17.49 -22.86 12.85
CA ALA A 78 -17.68 -24.23 13.33
C ALA A 78 -16.47 -25.12 13.05
N LEU A 79 -15.87 -25.01 11.86
CA LEU A 79 -14.67 -25.76 11.49
C LEU A 79 -13.45 -25.35 12.33
N THR A 80 -13.33 -24.06 12.67
CA THR A 80 -12.28 -23.55 13.56
C THR A 80 -12.45 -24.06 14.99
N ALA A 81 -13.68 -24.05 15.54
CA ALA A 81 -13.96 -24.59 16.87
C ALA A 81 -13.67 -26.10 16.96
N ALA A 82 -14.09 -26.87 15.95
CA ALA A 82 -13.78 -28.30 15.87
C ALA A 82 -12.26 -28.58 15.81
N ARG A 83 -11.51 -27.75 15.07
CA ARG A 83 -10.05 -27.83 14.99
C ARG A 83 -9.36 -27.49 16.32
N VAL A 84 -9.82 -26.46 17.01
CA VAL A 84 -9.34 -26.08 18.37
C VAL A 84 -9.54 -27.24 19.36
N LEU A 85 -10.75 -27.82 19.41
CA LEU A 85 -11.07 -28.97 20.27
C LEU A 85 -10.22 -30.21 19.94
N GLN A 86 -9.89 -30.44 18.67
CA GLN A 86 -8.97 -31.52 18.26
C GLN A 86 -7.55 -31.27 18.81
N LEU A 87 -7.03 -30.05 18.65
CA LEU A 87 -5.69 -29.67 19.07
C LEU A 87 -5.53 -29.65 20.60
N GLN A 88 -6.55 -29.23 21.35
CA GLN A 88 -6.55 -29.28 22.83
C GLN A 88 -6.47 -30.73 23.34
N LYS A 89 -7.31 -31.63 22.80
CA LYS A 89 -7.34 -33.05 23.18
C LYS A 89 -6.02 -33.79 22.90
N ALA A 90 -5.27 -33.34 21.89
CA ALA A 90 -3.94 -33.87 21.57
C ALA A 90 -2.78 -33.04 22.16
N HIS A 91 -3.07 -32.05 23.02
CA HIS A 91 -2.11 -31.13 23.64
C HIS A 91 -1.20 -30.40 22.63
N ALA A 92 -1.71 -30.18 21.42
CA ALA A 92 -1.00 -29.56 20.29
C ALA A 92 -1.52 -28.15 19.94
N LEU A 93 -2.42 -27.57 20.75
CA LEU A 93 -2.74 -26.14 20.69
C LEU A 93 -1.62 -25.32 21.35
N LEU A 94 -0.39 -25.54 20.90
CA LEU A 94 0.83 -24.93 21.42
C LEU A 94 1.47 -24.05 20.35
N TYR A 95 2.07 -22.96 20.80
CA TYR A 95 2.88 -22.04 19.98
C TYR A 95 4.30 -22.02 20.56
N PRO A 96 5.06 -23.13 20.43
CA PRO A 96 6.35 -23.28 21.08
C PRO A 96 7.40 -22.35 20.48
N ARG A 97 8.35 -21.89 21.32
CA ARG A 97 9.61 -21.32 20.81
C ARG A 97 10.32 -22.37 19.95
N LEU A 98 10.77 -21.98 18.76
CA LEU A 98 11.43 -22.89 17.81
C LEU A 98 12.67 -23.54 18.44
N LYS A 99 12.61 -24.86 18.64
CA LYS A 99 13.75 -25.67 19.06
C LYS A 99 14.58 -26.06 17.83
N ARG A 100 15.88 -25.82 17.88
CA ARG A 100 16.84 -26.25 16.85
C ARG A 100 17.48 -27.56 17.31
N TYR A 101 16.96 -28.67 16.80
CA TYR A 101 17.48 -30.01 17.10
C TYR A 101 18.72 -30.35 16.24
N ALA A 102 18.83 -29.74 15.06
CA ALA A 102 20.00 -29.81 14.19
C ALA A 102 20.23 -28.46 13.46
N LYS A 103 21.14 -28.43 12.49
CA LYS A 103 21.40 -27.26 11.62
C LYS A 103 20.09 -26.85 10.93
N PRO A 104 19.55 -25.64 11.17
CA PRO A 104 18.36 -25.19 10.47
C PRO A 104 18.69 -24.82 9.02
N LEU A 105 17.86 -25.26 8.08
CA LEU A 105 17.93 -24.86 6.67
C LEU A 105 16.55 -24.37 6.20
N THR A 106 16.55 -23.31 5.39
CA THR A 106 15.39 -22.98 4.55
C THR A 106 15.23 -24.05 3.48
N ILE A 107 14.02 -24.22 2.94
CA ILE A 107 13.76 -25.14 1.82
C ILE A 107 14.65 -24.78 0.62
N SER A 108 14.82 -23.48 0.34
CA SER A 108 15.69 -23.01 -0.75
C SER A 108 17.17 -23.44 -0.54
N SER A 109 17.72 -23.23 0.66
CA SER A 109 19.09 -23.64 0.98
C SER A 109 19.27 -25.16 1.04
N PHE A 110 18.27 -25.90 1.52
CA PHE A 110 18.27 -27.36 1.50
C PHE A 110 18.37 -27.88 0.06
N ARG A 111 17.52 -27.39 -0.85
CA ARG A 111 17.58 -27.81 -2.26
C ARG A 111 18.93 -27.42 -2.89
N LYS A 112 19.41 -26.19 -2.70
CA LYS A 112 20.72 -25.77 -3.19
C LYS A 112 21.89 -26.60 -2.63
N GLN A 113 21.79 -27.14 -1.42
CA GLN A 113 22.84 -28.00 -0.84
C GLN A 113 22.77 -29.44 -1.36
N TYR A 114 21.58 -30.02 -1.55
CA TYR A 114 21.43 -31.48 -1.72
C TYR A 114 20.84 -31.95 -3.06
N GLU A 115 20.30 -31.07 -3.92
CA GLU A 115 19.67 -31.48 -5.19
C GLU A 115 20.68 -32.17 -6.14
N ASP A 116 21.83 -31.53 -6.37
CA ASP A 116 22.86 -32.02 -7.29
C ASP A 116 23.76 -33.10 -6.67
N GLN A 117 23.79 -33.19 -5.34
CA GLN A 117 24.63 -34.15 -4.60
C GLN A 117 24.01 -35.55 -4.50
N MET A 118 22.70 -35.69 -4.72
CA MET A 118 21.95 -36.94 -4.53
C MET A 118 21.54 -37.57 -5.87
N ILE A 119 22.46 -38.27 -6.53
CA ILE A 119 22.19 -38.97 -7.78
C ILE A 119 21.49 -40.30 -7.50
N GLY A 120 20.18 -40.34 -7.74
CA GLY A 120 19.33 -41.53 -7.54
C GLY A 120 18.90 -41.75 -6.08
N PRO A 121 18.31 -42.92 -5.75
CA PRO A 121 17.96 -43.30 -4.38
C PRO A 121 19.22 -43.71 -3.59
N SER A 122 20.01 -42.73 -3.18
CA SER A 122 21.24 -42.92 -2.42
C SER A 122 20.99 -43.34 -0.96
N GLN A 123 22.03 -43.80 -0.27
CA GLN A 123 22.02 -43.79 1.19
C GLN A 123 21.95 -42.33 1.71
N PRO A 124 21.45 -42.10 2.94
CA PRO A 124 21.47 -40.77 3.55
C PRO A 124 22.91 -40.25 3.70
N LEU A 125 23.12 -38.95 3.47
CA LEU A 125 24.46 -38.31 3.53
C LEU A 125 25.07 -38.22 4.94
N GLY A 126 24.46 -38.84 5.95
CA GLY A 126 24.84 -38.71 7.37
C GLY A 126 24.41 -37.39 8.02
N ASP A 127 24.41 -36.29 7.25
CA ASP A 127 23.90 -34.97 7.64
C ASP A 127 22.53 -35.06 8.32
N ILE A 128 22.39 -34.41 9.48
CA ILE A 128 21.10 -34.19 10.16
C ILE A 128 20.81 -32.69 10.10
N VAL A 129 19.62 -32.35 9.62
CA VAL A 129 19.16 -30.96 9.46
C VAL A 129 17.74 -30.79 9.96
N THR A 130 17.37 -29.56 10.30
CA THR A 130 16.00 -29.17 10.66
C THR A 130 15.42 -28.27 9.56
N VAL A 131 14.29 -28.65 8.99
CA VAL A 131 13.56 -27.87 7.98
C VAL A 131 12.15 -27.55 8.51
N GLY A 132 11.77 -26.27 8.44
CA GLY A 132 10.43 -25.80 8.76
C GLY A 132 9.64 -25.47 7.50
N GLY A 133 8.31 -25.38 7.62
CA GLY A 133 7.47 -24.84 6.56
C GLY A 133 5.98 -25.09 6.77
N ARG A 134 5.16 -24.50 5.89
CA ARG A 134 3.70 -24.70 5.90
C ARG A 134 3.33 -25.98 5.17
N VAL A 135 2.52 -26.83 5.78
CA VAL A 135 1.99 -28.05 5.19
C VAL A 135 1.04 -27.72 4.04
N THR A 136 1.38 -28.15 2.82
CA THR A 136 0.51 -28.04 1.64
C THR A 136 -0.32 -29.30 1.42
N SER A 137 0.23 -30.47 1.72
CA SER A 137 -0.46 -31.77 1.68
C SER A 137 0.14 -32.74 2.69
N ILE A 138 -0.67 -33.69 3.17
CA ILE A 138 -0.21 -34.84 3.96
C ILE A 138 -1.00 -36.10 3.55
N SER A 139 -0.32 -37.24 3.44
CA SER A 139 -0.89 -38.50 2.97
C SER A 139 -0.34 -39.67 3.79
N GLN A 140 -1.23 -40.45 4.39
CA GLN A 140 -0.90 -41.58 5.27
C GLN A 140 -1.00 -42.92 4.52
N PHE A 141 0.00 -43.78 4.67
CA PHE A 141 0.10 -45.10 4.05
C PHE A 141 0.25 -46.18 5.14
N GLY A 142 -0.89 -46.73 5.57
CA GLY A 142 -0.95 -47.68 6.69
C GLY A 142 -0.61 -47.04 8.05
N SER A 143 -0.06 -47.83 8.98
CA SER A 143 0.26 -47.41 10.35
C SER A 143 1.72 -47.01 10.58
N LYS A 144 2.58 -47.06 9.55
CA LYS A 144 4.04 -46.89 9.68
C LYS A 144 4.67 -45.88 8.72
N LEU A 145 3.95 -45.41 7.70
CA LEU A 145 4.47 -44.51 6.68
C LEU A 145 3.49 -43.36 6.42
N ALA A 146 4.01 -42.16 6.26
CA ALA A 146 3.29 -41.01 5.75
C ALA A 146 4.24 -40.08 4.99
N PHE A 147 3.69 -39.29 4.07
CA PHE A 147 4.42 -38.24 3.37
C PHE A 147 3.73 -36.91 3.61
N VAL A 148 4.51 -35.87 3.83
CA VAL A 148 4.06 -34.49 4.00
C VAL A 148 4.81 -33.60 3.00
N LYS A 149 4.15 -32.59 2.43
CA LYS A 149 4.83 -31.58 1.61
C LYS A 149 4.79 -30.24 2.32
N LEU A 150 5.95 -29.60 2.45
CA LEU A 150 6.12 -28.29 3.08
C LEU A 150 6.42 -27.24 2.01
N VAL A 151 5.95 -26.01 2.23
CA VAL A 151 6.28 -24.84 1.40
C VAL A 151 6.85 -23.70 2.26
N GLU A 152 7.85 -23.03 1.69
CA GLU A 152 8.53 -21.85 2.23
C GLU A 152 8.99 -21.02 1.01
N ASP A 153 8.64 -19.73 0.96
CA ASP A 153 8.80 -18.84 -0.21
C ASP A 153 8.55 -19.50 -1.59
N GLY A 154 7.45 -20.25 -1.70
CA GLY A 154 7.07 -20.93 -2.95
C GLY A 154 7.95 -22.12 -3.35
N LYS A 155 9.07 -22.38 -2.68
CA LYS A 155 9.85 -23.61 -2.85
C LYS A 155 9.25 -24.72 -1.97
N VAL A 156 9.25 -25.95 -2.48
CA VAL A 156 8.58 -27.12 -1.86
C VAL A 156 9.58 -28.23 -1.57
N ILE A 157 9.37 -28.97 -0.48
CA ILE A 157 10.11 -30.20 -0.13
C ILE A 157 9.14 -31.29 0.36
N GLN A 158 9.51 -32.56 0.16
CA GLN A 158 8.86 -33.73 0.73
C GLN A 158 9.50 -34.12 2.07
N GLY A 159 8.68 -34.27 3.12
CA GLY A 159 9.04 -34.97 4.34
C GLY A 159 8.56 -36.41 4.28
N ILE A 160 9.46 -37.37 4.56
CA ILE A 160 9.15 -38.78 4.72
C ILE A 160 9.05 -39.09 6.20
N LEU A 161 7.88 -39.54 6.64
CA LEU A 161 7.61 -39.91 8.03
C LEU A 161 7.53 -41.44 8.08
N ASN A 162 8.59 -42.08 8.54
CA ASN A 162 8.73 -43.54 8.55
C ASN A 162 8.98 -44.01 9.98
N LEU A 163 8.02 -44.73 10.57
CA LEU A 163 8.09 -45.21 11.96
C LEU A 163 9.36 -46.05 12.21
N GLY A 164 9.83 -46.81 11.22
CA GLY A 164 11.06 -47.61 11.33
C GLY A 164 12.37 -46.82 11.27
N LYS A 165 12.28 -45.48 11.25
CA LYS A 165 13.42 -44.53 11.19
C LYS A 165 13.41 -43.51 12.33
N LEU A 166 12.34 -43.48 13.13
CA LEU A 166 12.25 -42.60 14.30
C LEU A 166 13.12 -43.14 15.44
N ILE A 167 13.94 -42.28 16.02
CA ILE A 167 14.88 -42.62 17.11
C ILE A 167 14.44 -42.03 18.47
N ASP A 168 13.23 -41.45 18.53
CA ASP A 168 12.63 -40.83 19.72
C ASP A 168 11.77 -41.79 20.57
N GLY A 169 11.68 -43.06 20.20
CA GLY A 169 10.86 -44.06 20.88
C GLY A 169 9.37 -44.02 20.52
N THR A 170 8.98 -43.29 19.47
CA THR A 170 7.58 -43.20 19.01
C THR A 170 6.92 -44.55 18.78
N GLU A 171 5.75 -44.77 19.38
CA GLU A 171 4.90 -45.92 19.11
C GLU A 171 4.08 -45.77 17.82
N ALA A 172 3.68 -46.91 17.22
CA ALA A 172 2.80 -46.93 16.05
C ALA A 172 1.47 -46.18 16.25
N ARG A 173 0.94 -46.16 17.48
CA ARG A 173 -0.27 -45.38 17.81
C ARG A 173 0.00 -43.88 17.80
N GLN A 174 1.03 -43.44 18.52
CA GLN A 174 1.46 -42.03 18.58
C GLN A 174 1.76 -41.48 17.17
N PHE A 175 2.43 -42.26 16.33
CA PHE A 175 2.67 -41.95 14.92
C PHE A 175 1.37 -41.72 14.14
N VAL A 176 0.42 -42.65 14.22
CA VAL A 176 -0.87 -42.55 13.52
C VAL A 176 -1.68 -41.34 14.01
N ASP A 177 -1.69 -41.09 15.32
CA ASP A 177 -2.44 -39.98 15.90
C ASP A 177 -1.81 -38.62 15.54
N GLN A 178 -0.47 -38.49 15.57
CA GLN A 178 0.24 -37.27 15.14
C GLN A 178 0.09 -36.99 13.63
N VAL A 179 0.23 -38.01 12.77
CA VAL A 179 0.01 -37.90 11.32
C VAL A 179 -1.42 -37.47 11.00
N ARG A 180 -2.41 -37.93 11.78
CA ARG A 180 -3.82 -37.52 11.65
C ARG A 180 -4.10 -36.13 12.24
N LEU A 181 -3.27 -35.65 13.15
CA LEU A 181 -3.38 -34.33 13.77
C LEU A 181 -2.86 -33.21 12.87
N ILE A 182 -1.81 -33.47 12.10
CA ILE A 182 -1.26 -32.53 11.10
C ILE A 182 -2.27 -32.34 9.95
N LYS A 183 -2.43 -31.08 9.49
CA LYS A 183 -3.35 -30.66 8.42
C LYS A 183 -2.71 -29.64 7.47
N ARG A 184 -3.25 -29.55 6.25
CA ARG A 184 -2.94 -28.48 5.30
C ARG A 184 -3.20 -27.11 5.96
N GLY A 185 -2.18 -26.25 5.97
CA GLY A 185 -2.21 -24.95 6.62
C GLY A 185 -1.39 -24.85 7.91
N ASP A 186 -1.16 -25.96 8.62
CA ASP A 186 -0.25 -25.99 9.78
C ASP A 186 1.19 -25.60 9.37
N HIS A 187 1.94 -24.98 10.27
CA HIS A 187 3.41 -24.96 10.21
C HIS A 187 3.99 -26.06 11.09
N ILE A 188 4.89 -26.86 10.53
CA ILE A 188 5.60 -27.90 11.26
C ILE A 188 7.12 -27.78 11.07
N SER A 189 7.86 -28.40 11.98
CA SER A 189 9.31 -28.57 11.93
C SER A 189 9.64 -30.05 11.82
N ILE A 190 10.46 -30.43 10.84
CA ILE A 190 10.98 -31.78 10.64
C ILE A 190 12.48 -31.77 10.89
N THR A 191 12.96 -32.66 11.75
CA THR A 191 14.39 -32.94 11.90
C THR A 191 14.67 -34.34 11.36
N GLY A 192 15.68 -34.46 10.50
CA GLY A 192 15.88 -35.65 9.68
C GLY A 192 17.10 -35.57 8.80
N GLN A 193 17.29 -36.61 7.99
CA GLN A 193 18.41 -36.73 7.05
C GLN A 193 17.96 -36.41 5.62
N PRO A 194 18.78 -35.72 4.80
CA PRO A 194 18.54 -35.60 3.37
C PRO A 194 18.50 -36.97 2.68
N THR A 195 17.56 -37.15 1.76
CA THR A 195 17.39 -38.38 0.97
C THR A 195 16.67 -38.13 -0.35
N ARG A 196 16.69 -39.10 -1.27
CA ARG A 196 15.87 -39.11 -2.48
C ARG A 196 14.99 -40.35 -2.52
N THR A 197 13.71 -40.15 -2.82
CA THR A 197 12.76 -41.25 -3.02
C THR A 197 13.11 -42.06 -4.27
N GLN A 198 12.57 -43.28 -4.40
CA GLN A 198 12.69 -44.10 -5.62
C GLN A 198 12.16 -43.39 -6.87
N SER A 199 11.18 -42.49 -6.72
CA SER A 199 10.65 -41.60 -7.76
C SER A 199 11.51 -40.37 -8.05
N GLY A 200 12.67 -40.21 -7.39
CA GLY A 200 13.58 -39.08 -7.59
C GLY A 200 13.13 -37.76 -6.97
N GLU A 201 12.16 -37.75 -6.05
CA GLU A 201 11.79 -36.53 -5.32
C GLU A 201 12.70 -36.32 -4.10
N LEU A 202 13.42 -35.19 -4.10
CA LEU A 202 14.30 -34.75 -3.01
C LEU A 202 13.50 -34.52 -1.72
N SER A 203 13.98 -35.14 -0.64
CA SER A 203 13.22 -35.33 0.59
C SER A 203 14.08 -35.17 1.84
N ILE A 204 13.41 -35.00 2.98
CA ILE A 204 13.97 -35.19 4.32
C ILE A 204 13.29 -36.40 4.98
N GLU A 205 14.05 -37.45 5.32
CA GLU A 205 13.55 -38.58 6.11
C GLU A 205 13.65 -38.24 7.60
N ALA A 206 12.49 -38.15 8.26
CA ALA A 206 12.39 -37.72 9.64
C ALA A 206 12.97 -38.77 10.60
N ILE A 207 13.78 -38.33 11.55
CA ILE A 207 14.31 -39.15 12.66
C ILE A 207 13.56 -38.88 13.98
N HIS A 208 12.74 -37.84 14.02
CA HIS A 208 11.83 -37.50 15.12
C HIS A 208 10.43 -37.19 14.59
N LEU A 209 9.39 -37.40 15.38
CA LEU A 209 8.04 -36.95 15.02
C LEU A 209 8.01 -35.44 14.72
N PRO A 210 7.38 -34.99 13.62
CA PRO A 210 7.32 -33.58 13.29
C PRO A 210 6.60 -32.77 14.38
N GLN A 211 7.25 -31.70 14.84
CA GLN A 211 6.67 -30.79 15.81
C GLN A 211 5.76 -29.79 15.08
N ILE A 212 4.49 -29.70 15.49
CA ILE A 212 3.63 -28.57 15.09
C ILE A 212 4.14 -27.32 15.83
N VAL A 213 4.52 -26.29 15.07
CA VAL A 213 5.08 -25.04 15.63
C VAL A 213 4.11 -23.86 15.54
N SER A 214 3.13 -23.92 14.63
CA SER A 214 1.97 -23.04 14.64
C SER A 214 0.79 -23.73 13.90
N PRO A 215 -0.24 -24.22 14.60
CA PRO A 215 -1.34 -24.93 13.98
C PRO A 215 -2.25 -24.01 13.15
N GLY A 216 -2.70 -24.50 12.00
CA GLY A 216 -3.79 -23.91 11.23
C GLY A 216 -5.13 -24.19 11.93
N LEU A 217 -5.76 -23.14 12.45
CA LEU A 217 -7.05 -23.23 13.15
C LEU A 217 -8.23 -23.23 12.15
N ALA A 218 -8.23 -22.30 11.20
CA ALA A 218 -9.21 -22.26 10.12
C ALA A 218 -8.74 -23.11 8.92
N PRO A 219 -9.63 -23.79 8.18
CA PRO A 219 -9.27 -24.52 6.98
C PRO A 219 -8.78 -23.57 5.89
N LEU A 220 -7.63 -23.87 5.29
CA LEU A 220 -7.09 -23.13 4.15
C LEU A 220 -7.92 -23.45 2.89
N PRO A 221 -8.44 -22.46 2.14
CA PRO A 221 -9.12 -22.73 0.86
C PRO A 221 -8.15 -23.27 -0.20
N TYR A 222 -8.66 -23.89 -1.26
CA TYR A 222 -7.85 -24.30 -2.43
C TYR A 222 -7.88 -23.26 -3.55
N LYS A 223 -9.01 -22.56 -3.70
CA LYS A 223 -9.23 -21.44 -4.63
C LYS A 223 -10.01 -20.34 -3.92
N LEU A 224 -9.85 -19.09 -4.38
CA LEU A 224 -10.64 -17.95 -3.92
C LEU A 224 -11.42 -17.33 -5.10
N ALA A 225 -12.69 -17.01 -4.84
CA ALA A 225 -13.50 -16.17 -5.71
C ALA A 225 -12.87 -14.78 -5.83
N GLU A 226 -12.98 -14.17 -7.01
CA GLU A 226 -12.17 -13.01 -7.42
C GLU A 226 -12.44 -11.75 -6.59
N ASP A 227 -13.71 -11.52 -6.26
CA ASP A 227 -14.24 -10.51 -5.36
C ASP A 227 -13.68 -10.62 -3.92
N VAL A 228 -13.37 -11.84 -3.47
CA VAL A 228 -12.84 -12.09 -2.11
C VAL A 228 -11.31 -11.95 -2.06
N ARG A 229 -10.58 -12.17 -3.17
CA ARG A 229 -9.09 -12.23 -3.19
C ARG A 229 -8.42 -11.04 -2.51
N MET A 230 -8.76 -9.81 -2.89
CA MET A 230 -8.12 -8.62 -2.32
C MET A 230 -8.56 -8.36 -0.87
N ASN A 231 -9.80 -8.70 -0.53
CA ASN A 231 -10.33 -8.57 0.83
C ASN A 231 -9.82 -9.68 1.79
N GLN A 232 -9.21 -10.74 1.25
CA GLN A 232 -8.53 -11.81 1.99
C GLN A 232 -7.12 -12.04 1.42
N ARG A 233 -6.38 -10.95 1.13
CA ARG A 233 -5.11 -10.95 0.40
C ARG A 233 -4.02 -11.88 0.98
N HIS A 234 -4.02 -12.08 2.29
CA HIS A 234 -3.12 -13.04 2.95
C HIS A 234 -3.45 -14.52 2.63
N LEU A 235 -4.67 -14.84 2.21
CA LEU A 235 -5.05 -16.15 1.67
C LEU A 235 -4.83 -16.21 0.16
N ASP A 236 -5.09 -15.12 -0.58
CA ASP A 236 -4.77 -15.02 -2.02
C ASP A 236 -3.29 -15.32 -2.26
N LEU A 237 -2.37 -14.64 -1.55
CA LEU A 237 -0.93 -14.88 -1.62
C LEU A 237 -0.49 -16.30 -1.18
N LEU A 238 -1.35 -17.08 -0.52
CA LEU A 238 -1.09 -18.49 -0.15
C LEU A 238 -1.64 -19.51 -1.15
N VAL A 239 -2.59 -19.15 -2.02
CA VAL A 239 -3.25 -20.10 -2.96
C VAL A 239 -3.09 -19.71 -4.43
N ASN A 240 -2.82 -18.43 -4.72
CA ASN A 240 -2.71 -17.87 -6.05
C ASN A 240 -1.23 -17.56 -6.36
N LYS A 241 -0.57 -18.44 -7.11
CA LYS A 241 0.86 -18.27 -7.45
C LYS A 241 1.12 -16.96 -8.20
N ARG A 242 0.21 -16.51 -9.07
CA ARG A 242 0.36 -15.25 -9.83
C ARG A 242 0.43 -14.04 -8.90
N ALA A 243 -0.41 -13.97 -7.86
CA ALA A 243 -0.36 -12.88 -6.88
C ALA A 243 0.99 -12.82 -6.14
N ALA A 244 1.52 -13.97 -5.73
CA ALA A 244 2.81 -14.04 -5.04
C ALA A 244 4.00 -13.75 -5.98
N ASP A 245 3.99 -14.30 -7.20
CA ASP A 245 5.04 -14.07 -8.20
C ASP A 245 5.07 -12.59 -8.66
N THR A 246 3.91 -11.92 -8.73
CA THR A 246 3.82 -10.48 -9.02
C THR A 246 4.54 -9.63 -7.97
N LEU A 247 4.36 -9.93 -6.68
CA LEU A 247 5.07 -9.20 -5.61
C LEU A 247 6.57 -9.52 -5.57
N ARG A 248 6.99 -10.73 -5.97
CA ARG A 248 8.43 -11.05 -6.18
C ARG A 248 9.02 -10.18 -7.30
N VAL A 249 8.31 -9.99 -8.41
CA VAL A 249 8.76 -9.09 -9.49
C VAL A 249 8.74 -7.63 -9.03
N ARG A 250 7.78 -7.17 -8.21
CA ARG A 250 7.83 -5.82 -7.60
C ARG A 250 9.15 -5.59 -6.86
N SER A 251 9.54 -6.53 -6.00
CA SER A 251 10.81 -6.47 -5.26
C SER A 251 12.03 -6.50 -6.19
N CYS A 252 11.99 -7.26 -7.28
CA CYS A 252 13.06 -7.25 -8.29
C CYS A 252 13.18 -5.90 -9.00
N VAL A 253 12.08 -5.34 -9.53
CA VAL A 253 12.06 -4.04 -10.23
C VAL A 253 12.62 -2.93 -9.34
N ILE A 254 12.17 -2.84 -8.09
CA ILE A 254 12.65 -1.85 -7.11
C ILE A 254 14.15 -2.01 -6.81
N ARG A 255 14.66 -3.24 -6.74
CA ARG A 255 16.10 -3.52 -6.49
C ARG A 255 16.97 -3.16 -7.70
N GLU A 256 16.56 -3.55 -8.90
CA GLU A 256 17.33 -3.28 -10.10
C GLU A 256 17.27 -1.79 -10.50
N LEU A 257 16.17 -1.07 -10.20
CA LEU A 257 16.10 0.40 -10.33
C LEU A 257 17.18 1.09 -9.49
N ARG A 258 17.22 0.85 -8.17
CA ARG A 258 18.26 1.40 -7.27
C ARG A 258 19.65 1.16 -7.81
N LYS A 259 19.97 -0.11 -8.06
CA LYS A 259 21.26 -0.55 -8.57
C LYS A 259 21.61 0.11 -9.91
N TRP A 260 20.66 0.30 -10.82
CA TRP A 260 20.92 0.94 -12.12
C TRP A 260 21.27 2.41 -11.93
N LEU A 261 20.50 3.15 -11.11
CA LEU A 261 20.76 4.56 -10.79
C LEU A 261 22.13 4.74 -10.07
N GLU A 262 22.44 3.86 -9.12
CA GLU A 262 23.72 3.85 -8.38
C GLU A 262 24.93 3.47 -9.24
N THR A 263 24.78 2.57 -10.23
CA THR A 263 25.92 1.97 -10.96
C THR A 263 26.06 2.40 -12.42
N LYS A 264 25.07 3.11 -12.98
CA LYS A 264 25.12 3.68 -14.34
C LYS A 264 25.13 5.20 -14.32
N LEU A 265 24.24 5.82 -13.53
CA LEU A 265 24.19 7.28 -13.40
C LEU A 265 25.01 7.83 -12.23
N GLU A 266 25.48 6.98 -11.31
CA GLU A 266 26.21 7.38 -10.09
C GLU A 266 25.35 8.26 -9.14
N CYS A 267 24.02 8.07 -9.15
CA CYS A 267 23.09 8.81 -8.31
C CYS A 267 23.08 8.32 -6.85
N SER A 268 23.02 9.26 -5.90
CA SER A 268 22.85 8.97 -4.47
C SER A 268 21.37 8.84 -4.09
N GLU A 269 21.00 7.81 -3.31
CA GLU A 269 19.65 7.71 -2.75
C GLU A 269 19.45 8.72 -1.62
N VAL A 270 18.32 9.45 -1.65
CA VAL A 270 17.89 10.39 -0.61
C VAL A 270 16.44 10.13 -0.20
N SER A 271 15.98 10.78 0.87
CA SER A 271 14.58 10.72 1.32
C SER A 271 14.11 12.10 1.74
N THR A 272 13.12 12.63 1.02
CA THR A 272 12.60 13.99 1.20
C THR A 272 11.33 14.01 2.08
N PRO A 273 10.89 15.17 2.60
CA PRO A 273 9.71 15.25 3.47
C PRO A 273 8.42 14.76 2.81
N ILE A 274 7.76 13.79 3.43
CA ILE A 274 6.42 13.31 3.03
C ILE A 274 5.32 14.30 3.41
N LEU A 275 5.49 15.03 4.52
CA LEU A 275 4.61 16.11 4.98
C LEU A 275 5.27 17.46 4.71
N ALA A 276 4.50 18.38 4.13
CA ALA A 276 4.91 19.75 3.84
C ALA A 276 3.78 20.74 4.14
N ALA A 277 4.08 22.05 4.16
CA ALA A 277 3.06 23.09 4.29
C ALA A 277 2.19 23.18 3.02
N ASN A 278 2.80 23.03 1.85
CA ASN A 278 2.15 22.98 0.54
C ASN A 278 2.57 21.70 -0.20
N ALA A 279 1.66 21.13 -1.00
CA ALA A 279 2.03 20.13 -2.00
C ALA A 279 2.43 20.80 -3.33
N GLY A 280 3.47 20.28 -3.98
CA GLY A 280 4.00 20.76 -5.25
C GLY A 280 4.82 19.67 -5.95
N GLY A 281 5.35 19.97 -7.14
CA GLY A 281 6.05 19.00 -7.99
C GLY A 281 5.14 18.11 -8.85
N ALA A 282 3.84 18.41 -8.89
CA ALA A 282 2.90 17.83 -9.84
C ALA A 282 1.69 18.77 -9.99
N VAL A 283 0.84 18.49 -10.97
CA VAL A 283 -0.55 18.97 -10.97
C VAL A 283 -1.40 17.80 -10.50
N ALA A 284 -1.88 17.88 -9.26
CA ALA A 284 -2.66 16.85 -8.57
C ALA A 284 -3.31 17.45 -7.31
N ARG A 285 -4.43 16.90 -6.85
CA ARG A 285 -5.00 17.24 -5.54
C ARG A 285 -4.27 16.49 -4.42
N SER A 286 -3.99 17.15 -3.30
CA SER A 286 -3.29 16.56 -2.17
C SER A 286 -4.24 15.97 -1.11
N PHE A 287 -3.67 15.19 -0.20
CA PHE A 287 -4.31 14.84 1.06
C PHE A 287 -3.85 15.80 2.15
N THR A 288 -4.79 16.53 2.76
CA THR A 288 -4.47 17.44 3.86
C THR A 288 -4.62 16.80 5.23
N THR A 289 -3.84 17.28 6.19
CA THR A 289 -3.79 16.82 7.59
C THR A 289 -3.35 17.96 8.52
N HIS A 290 -3.27 17.70 9.82
CA HIS A 290 -2.86 18.69 10.83
C HIS A 290 -1.87 18.05 11.81
N ALA A 291 -0.89 18.82 12.29
CA ALA A 291 0.08 18.37 13.29
C ALA A 291 -0.21 18.98 14.67
N THR A 292 -0.05 18.21 15.74
CA THR A 292 -0.25 18.70 17.12
C THR A 292 0.71 19.84 17.50
N GLU A 293 1.88 19.90 16.87
CA GLU A 293 2.89 20.96 17.04
C GLU A 293 2.50 22.28 16.37
N PHE A 294 1.66 22.23 15.32
CA PHE A 294 1.19 23.40 14.57
C PHE A 294 -0.33 23.32 14.35
N PRO A 295 -1.16 23.42 15.42
CA PRO A 295 -2.62 23.28 15.30
C PRO A 295 -3.27 24.31 14.37
N GLU A 296 -2.62 25.45 14.18
CA GLU A 296 -3.03 26.55 13.30
C GLU A 296 -2.64 26.36 11.83
N LYS A 297 -1.90 25.30 11.49
CA LYS A 297 -1.45 25.01 10.12
C LYS A 297 -2.03 23.70 9.59
N GLN A 298 -2.76 23.81 8.49
CA GLN A 298 -3.01 22.68 7.62
C GLN A 298 -1.68 22.28 6.94
N LEU A 299 -1.43 20.98 6.83
CA LEU A 299 -0.30 20.38 6.13
C LEU A 299 -0.81 19.51 4.99
N ALA A 300 0.02 19.25 3.98
CA ALA A 300 -0.27 18.34 2.88
C ALA A 300 0.69 17.14 2.89
N LEU A 301 0.19 15.97 2.46
CA LEU A 301 1.03 14.87 1.98
C LEU A 301 1.53 15.21 0.57
N ARG A 302 2.79 14.87 0.27
CA ARG A 302 3.42 15.21 -1.01
C ARG A 302 2.76 14.50 -2.21
N ILE A 303 2.54 15.26 -3.28
CA ILE A 303 2.14 14.76 -4.60
C ILE A 303 3.34 14.32 -5.45
N ALA A 304 4.54 14.86 -5.17
CA ALA A 304 5.85 14.48 -5.71
C ALA A 304 7.00 14.95 -4.78
N PRO A 305 8.20 14.33 -4.82
CA PRO A 305 9.40 14.83 -4.15
C PRO A 305 10.20 15.90 -4.95
N GLU A 306 9.99 16.03 -6.26
CA GLU A 306 10.62 16.99 -7.20
C GLU A 306 11.24 18.26 -6.58
N LEU A 307 10.42 19.12 -5.96
CA LEU A 307 10.87 20.43 -5.46
C LEU A 307 11.87 20.32 -4.30
N TRP A 308 11.88 19.22 -3.56
CA TRP A 308 12.90 18.91 -2.55
C TRP A 308 14.17 18.34 -3.17
N LEU A 309 14.05 17.54 -4.23
CA LEU A 309 15.19 16.99 -4.95
C LEU A 309 15.98 18.12 -5.64
N LYS A 310 15.31 19.04 -6.35
CA LYS A 310 15.97 20.22 -6.93
C LYS A 310 16.65 21.12 -5.89
N ARG A 311 16.11 21.23 -4.66
CA ARG A 311 16.77 21.92 -3.54
C ARG A 311 18.11 21.26 -3.13
N LEU A 312 18.24 19.94 -3.28
CA LEU A 312 19.50 19.21 -3.05
C LEU A 312 20.48 19.37 -4.23
N VAL A 313 20.00 19.41 -5.48
CA VAL A 313 20.86 19.72 -6.65
C VAL A 313 21.50 21.12 -6.51
N VAL A 314 20.72 22.14 -6.12
CA VAL A 314 21.25 23.49 -5.79
C VAL A 314 22.26 23.45 -4.64
N ALA A 315 22.13 22.52 -3.70
CA ALA A 315 23.08 22.31 -2.60
C ALA A 315 24.34 21.51 -3.01
N GLY A 316 24.55 21.24 -4.31
CA GLY A 316 25.72 20.54 -4.85
C GLY A 316 25.60 19.02 -4.91
N PHE A 317 24.41 18.45 -4.69
CA PHE A 317 24.17 17.02 -4.94
C PHE A 317 23.80 16.81 -6.41
N ASP A 318 24.80 16.85 -7.29
CA ASP A 318 24.62 16.81 -8.76
C ASP A 318 23.84 15.61 -9.30
N ARG A 319 23.78 14.49 -8.55
CA ARG A 319 23.18 13.23 -8.99
C ARG A 319 22.45 12.55 -7.83
N ILE A 320 21.12 12.59 -7.84
CA ILE A 320 20.27 12.11 -6.74
C ILE A 320 19.05 11.36 -7.24
N TYR A 321 18.54 10.46 -6.41
CA TYR A 321 17.25 9.80 -6.62
C TYR A 321 16.50 9.53 -5.31
N GLU A 322 15.17 9.39 -5.40
CA GLU A 322 14.34 8.84 -4.32
C GLU A 322 13.36 7.80 -4.90
N ILE A 323 13.28 6.62 -4.25
CA ILE A 323 12.19 5.65 -4.48
C ILE A 323 11.31 5.60 -3.24
N GLY A 324 10.17 6.29 -3.29
CA GLY A 324 9.30 6.51 -2.13
C GLY A 324 7.81 6.68 -2.48
N PRO A 325 6.95 6.84 -1.48
CA PRO A 325 5.52 7.02 -1.70
C PRO A 325 5.18 8.44 -2.16
N ALA A 326 4.16 8.55 -3.00
CA ALA A 326 3.45 9.79 -3.33
C ALA A 326 1.95 9.62 -3.08
N PHE A 327 1.27 10.73 -2.78
CA PHE A 327 -0.11 10.73 -2.30
C PHE A 327 -0.94 11.72 -3.10
N ARG A 328 -1.95 11.23 -3.82
CA ARG A 328 -2.83 12.05 -4.66
C ARG A 328 -4.29 11.72 -4.39
N ASN A 329 -5.09 12.73 -4.11
CA ASN A 329 -6.47 12.64 -3.64
C ASN A 329 -7.46 12.64 -4.83
N GLU A 330 -7.19 11.71 -5.74
CA GLU A 330 -7.80 11.50 -7.05
C GLU A 330 -8.68 10.22 -7.03
N GLY A 331 -9.32 9.92 -8.16
CA GLY A 331 -10.17 8.76 -8.36
C GLY A 331 -9.45 7.40 -8.28
N LEU A 332 -10.24 6.34 -8.55
CA LEU A 332 -9.79 4.95 -8.48
C LEU A 332 -10.25 4.19 -9.73
N ASP A 333 -9.30 3.81 -10.57
CA ASP A 333 -9.54 3.13 -11.85
C ASP A 333 -8.67 1.85 -12.00
N LEU A 334 -8.09 1.61 -13.19
CA LEU A 334 -7.21 0.49 -13.49
C LEU A 334 -5.73 0.80 -13.23
N THR A 335 -5.31 2.06 -13.24
CA THR A 335 -3.91 2.51 -13.26
C THR A 335 -3.56 3.48 -12.12
N HIS A 336 -4.56 4.05 -11.45
CA HIS A 336 -4.42 5.01 -10.35
C HIS A 336 -4.83 4.41 -9.00
N ASN A 337 -4.04 4.70 -7.96
CA ASN A 337 -4.38 4.47 -6.56
C ASN A 337 -3.84 5.64 -5.72
N PRO A 338 -4.61 6.19 -4.77
CA PRO A 338 -4.24 7.39 -4.02
C PRO A 338 -2.93 7.36 -3.22
N GLU A 339 -2.38 6.18 -2.95
CA GLU A 339 -1.00 5.97 -2.49
C GLU A 339 -0.28 5.08 -3.52
N PHE A 340 0.86 5.54 -4.04
CA PHE A 340 1.64 4.77 -5.03
C PHE A 340 3.14 5.00 -4.87
N THR A 341 3.96 4.09 -5.40
CA THR A 341 5.42 4.20 -5.33
C THR A 341 5.94 4.92 -6.57
N MET A 342 6.62 6.04 -6.37
CA MET A 342 7.37 6.72 -7.43
C MET A 342 8.86 6.43 -7.34
N CYS A 343 9.54 6.57 -8.47
CA CYS A 343 10.98 6.75 -8.54
C CYS A 343 11.23 8.06 -9.28
N GLU A 344 11.88 9.02 -8.63
CA GLU A 344 12.33 10.27 -9.25
C GLU A 344 13.84 10.40 -9.13
N PHE A 345 14.49 10.96 -10.15
CA PHE A 345 15.92 11.28 -10.12
C PHE A 345 16.24 12.55 -10.90
N TYR A 346 17.31 13.24 -10.47
CA TYR A 346 17.76 14.51 -11.04
C TYR A 346 19.27 14.45 -11.24
N VAL A 347 19.73 14.87 -12.42
CA VAL A 347 21.14 14.81 -12.83
C VAL A 347 21.56 16.14 -13.47
N SER A 348 22.58 16.77 -12.91
CA SER A 348 23.25 17.94 -13.46
C SER A 348 23.98 17.64 -14.77
N HIS A 349 24.02 18.64 -15.63
CA HIS A 349 24.77 18.71 -16.89
C HIS A 349 24.39 17.65 -17.95
N ILE A 350 23.11 17.25 -17.98
CA ILE A 350 22.51 16.50 -19.10
C ILE A 350 21.31 17.23 -19.71
N ASN A 351 21.03 16.96 -20.99
CA ASN A 351 19.93 17.53 -21.77
C ASN A 351 18.78 16.53 -22.01
N LEU A 352 17.73 16.94 -22.75
CA LEU A 352 16.57 16.07 -23.04
C LEU A 352 16.96 14.79 -23.81
N ASP A 353 17.79 14.91 -24.84
CA ASP A 353 18.19 13.75 -25.67
C ASP A 353 18.97 12.71 -24.84
N GLN A 354 19.82 13.19 -23.92
CA GLN A 354 20.57 12.33 -23.00
C GLN A 354 19.64 11.61 -22.01
N ILE A 355 18.71 12.31 -21.35
CA ILE A 355 17.79 11.63 -20.41
C ILE A 355 16.84 10.65 -21.12
N MET A 356 16.46 10.94 -22.38
CA MET A 356 15.75 9.98 -23.23
C MET A 356 16.60 8.75 -23.56
N GLN A 357 17.89 8.90 -23.87
CA GLN A 357 18.81 7.77 -24.08
C GLN A 357 18.94 6.90 -22.81
N GLU A 358 19.27 7.50 -21.68
CA GLU A 358 19.42 6.82 -20.39
C GLU A 358 18.13 6.07 -19.99
N THR A 359 16.95 6.65 -20.30
CA THR A 359 15.65 5.99 -20.07
C THR A 359 15.49 4.70 -20.88
N ARG A 360 15.94 4.68 -22.15
CA ARG A 360 15.88 3.45 -22.97
C ARG A 360 16.80 2.36 -22.44
N ASP A 361 18.04 2.72 -22.11
CA ASP A 361 19.03 1.79 -21.61
C ASP A 361 18.64 1.23 -20.24
N MET A 362 18.04 2.06 -19.37
CA MET A 362 17.42 1.61 -18.12
C MET A 362 16.29 0.60 -18.36
N PHE A 363 15.34 0.88 -19.25
CA PHE A 363 14.21 -0.03 -19.51
C PHE A 363 14.68 -1.36 -20.12
N SER A 364 15.69 -1.31 -21.00
CA SER A 364 16.34 -2.49 -21.58
C SER A 364 17.02 -3.35 -20.50
N ASP A 365 17.89 -2.75 -19.66
CA ASP A 365 18.57 -3.45 -18.57
C ASP A 365 17.58 -4.03 -17.53
N LEU A 366 16.56 -3.26 -17.14
CA LEU A 366 15.48 -3.72 -16.25
C LEU A 366 14.73 -4.91 -16.85
N ALA A 367 14.38 -4.87 -18.13
CA ALA A 367 13.65 -5.94 -18.80
C ALA A 367 14.47 -7.24 -18.85
N ASN A 368 15.76 -7.13 -19.17
CA ASN A 368 16.69 -8.25 -19.16
C ASN A 368 16.88 -8.85 -17.75
N ALA A 369 17.04 -8.00 -16.74
CA ALA A 369 17.20 -8.42 -15.35
C ALA A 369 15.92 -9.08 -14.79
N VAL A 370 14.74 -8.53 -15.09
CA VAL A 370 13.45 -9.11 -14.67
C VAL A 370 13.14 -10.41 -15.42
N ALA A 371 13.47 -10.52 -16.71
CA ALA A 371 13.34 -11.78 -17.45
C ALA A 371 14.21 -12.88 -16.81
N LYS A 372 15.50 -12.60 -16.60
CA LYS A 372 16.43 -13.51 -15.92
C LYS A 372 15.93 -13.91 -14.52
N PHE A 373 15.43 -12.96 -13.73
CA PHE A 373 14.89 -13.24 -12.40
C PHE A 373 13.64 -14.14 -12.43
N LYS A 374 12.74 -13.95 -13.42
CA LYS A 374 11.59 -14.85 -13.62
C LYS A 374 12.04 -16.28 -13.90
N ASP A 375 13.06 -16.46 -14.72
CA ASP A 375 13.58 -17.79 -15.09
C ASP A 375 14.30 -18.45 -13.91
N GLU A 376 15.25 -17.76 -13.26
CA GLU A 376 16.00 -18.25 -12.09
C GLU A 376 15.09 -18.64 -10.91
N HIS A 377 13.98 -17.92 -10.70
CA HIS A 377 13.04 -18.22 -9.61
C HIS A 377 11.91 -19.17 -10.01
N GLY A 378 11.66 -19.38 -11.31
CA GLY A 378 10.59 -20.22 -11.85
C GLY A 378 9.21 -19.57 -11.80
N LEU A 379 9.11 -18.26 -12.11
CA LEU A 379 7.91 -17.42 -11.98
C LEU A 379 6.93 -17.57 -13.16
N THR A 380 6.72 -18.81 -13.61
CA THR A 380 5.91 -19.22 -14.78
C THR A 380 4.41 -18.92 -14.70
N SER A 381 3.94 -18.22 -13.65
CA SER A 381 2.51 -17.85 -13.50
C SER A 381 2.19 -16.43 -13.99
N LEU A 382 3.21 -15.67 -14.39
CA LEU A 382 3.12 -14.31 -14.92
C LEU A 382 2.99 -14.32 -16.45
N ARG A 383 2.46 -13.24 -17.03
CA ARG A 383 2.50 -13.09 -18.49
C ARG A 383 3.95 -12.83 -18.95
N PRO A 384 4.37 -13.40 -20.08
CA PRO A 384 5.62 -13.03 -20.72
C PRO A 384 5.51 -11.62 -21.32
N LEU A 385 6.63 -10.90 -21.31
CA LEU A 385 6.84 -9.65 -22.04
C LEU A 385 8.00 -9.92 -23.01
N ASP A 386 7.89 -9.52 -24.28
CA ASP A 386 9.04 -9.55 -25.17
C ASP A 386 9.98 -8.39 -24.80
N HIS A 387 10.93 -8.67 -23.91
CA HIS A 387 11.97 -7.71 -23.49
C HIS A 387 12.78 -7.17 -24.68
N LYS A 388 12.82 -7.89 -25.81
CA LYS A 388 13.45 -7.43 -27.05
C LYS A 388 12.68 -6.32 -27.76
N LEU A 389 11.50 -5.91 -27.28
CA LEU A 389 10.83 -4.68 -27.72
C LEU A 389 11.46 -3.44 -27.07
N LEU A 390 11.85 -3.54 -25.80
CA LEU A 390 12.45 -2.44 -25.04
C LEU A 390 13.90 -2.18 -25.45
N ALA A 391 14.61 -3.19 -25.93
CA ALA A 391 15.98 -3.08 -26.46
C ALA A 391 16.08 -2.63 -27.95
N ARG A 392 15.04 -2.01 -28.51
CA ARG A 392 15.03 -1.45 -29.89
C ARG A 392 15.06 0.08 -29.84
N GLU A 393 15.26 0.70 -31.00
CA GLU A 393 14.92 2.11 -31.19
C GLU A 393 13.41 2.35 -30.94
N TRP A 394 13.08 3.34 -30.11
CA TRP A 394 11.70 3.72 -29.82
C TRP A 394 11.30 4.90 -30.72
N PRO A 395 10.12 4.87 -31.38
CA PRO A 395 9.63 6.03 -32.12
C PRO A 395 9.45 7.24 -31.21
N VAL A 396 9.96 8.39 -31.66
CA VAL A 396 9.75 9.70 -31.05
C VAL A 396 8.68 10.43 -31.87
N ILE A 397 7.63 10.95 -31.24
CA ILE A 397 6.56 11.72 -31.88
C ILE A 397 6.42 13.10 -31.25
N ASP A 398 6.50 14.15 -32.07
CA ASP A 398 6.26 15.53 -31.64
C ASP A 398 4.76 15.75 -31.40
N PHE A 399 4.39 16.33 -30.25
CA PHE A 399 3.01 16.50 -29.78
C PHE A 399 2.12 17.23 -30.82
N ILE A 400 2.43 18.48 -31.14
CA ILE A 400 1.60 19.34 -32.01
C ILE A 400 1.59 18.86 -33.48
N PRO A 401 2.73 18.55 -34.14
CA PRO A 401 2.75 18.04 -35.51
C PRO A 401 1.93 16.76 -35.69
N THR A 402 1.95 15.86 -34.71
CA THR A 402 1.21 14.58 -34.80
C THR A 402 -0.29 14.80 -34.67
N ILE A 403 -0.74 15.75 -33.84
CA ILE A 403 -2.15 16.15 -33.76
C ILE A 403 -2.60 16.81 -35.08
N ASN A 404 -1.83 17.78 -35.59
CA ASN A 404 -2.11 18.46 -36.86
C ASN A 404 -2.24 17.46 -38.03
N MET A 405 -1.33 16.48 -38.12
CA MET A 405 -1.36 15.42 -39.14
C MET A 405 -2.59 14.52 -39.00
N THR A 406 -3.05 14.24 -37.78
CA THR A 406 -4.20 13.34 -37.51
C THR A 406 -5.54 14.03 -37.74
N LEU A 407 -5.65 15.32 -37.43
CA LEU A 407 -6.85 16.12 -37.68
C LEU A 407 -6.96 16.61 -39.13
N GLY A 408 -5.82 16.73 -39.84
CA GLY A 408 -5.75 17.36 -41.17
C GLY A 408 -5.88 18.89 -41.13
N ILE A 409 -6.08 19.47 -39.95
CA ILE A 409 -6.24 20.90 -39.69
C ILE A 409 -5.18 21.30 -38.62
N PRO A 410 -4.37 22.34 -38.84
CA PRO A 410 -3.42 22.81 -37.83
C PRO A 410 -4.10 23.39 -36.59
N LEU A 411 -3.59 23.07 -35.40
CA LEU A 411 -3.96 23.77 -34.16
C LEU A 411 -3.55 25.27 -34.24
N PRO A 412 -4.33 26.18 -33.61
CA PRO A 412 -4.00 27.60 -33.52
C PRO A 412 -2.73 27.84 -32.68
N MET A 413 -2.21 29.07 -32.70
CA MET A 413 -1.16 29.48 -31.77
C MET A 413 -1.67 29.33 -30.33
N LEU A 414 -0.91 28.61 -29.50
CA LEU A 414 -1.31 28.24 -28.14
C LEU A 414 -0.85 29.28 -27.10
N ASP A 415 0.32 29.87 -27.32
CA ASP A 415 0.89 30.89 -26.44
C ASP A 415 0.30 32.28 -26.72
N ASN A 416 0.11 33.07 -25.66
CA ASN A 416 -0.46 34.43 -25.69
C ASN A 416 -1.81 34.61 -26.42
N ASN A 417 -2.53 33.52 -26.74
CA ASN A 417 -3.81 33.54 -27.43
C ASN A 417 -5.00 33.31 -26.45
N PRO A 418 -5.83 34.32 -26.16
CA PRO A 418 -6.97 34.17 -25.24
C PRO A 418 -8.12 33.32 -25.78
N ASN A 419 -8.16 33.08 -27.11
CA ASN A 419 -9.22 32.32 -27.78
C ASN A 419 -8.81 30.87 -28.11
N ALA A 420 -7.60 30.44 -27.72
CA ALA A 420 -7.03 29.16 -28.15
C ALA A 420 -7.93 27.96 -27.85
N VAL A 421 -8.63 27.95 -26.70
CA VAL A 421 -9.56 26.87 -26.32
C VAL A 421 -10.73 26.77 -27.30
N GLN A 422 -11.34 27.91 -27.63
CA GLN A 422 -12.49 28.00 -28.53
C GLN A 422 -12.08 27.68 -29.99
N GLU A 423 -10.90 28.14 -30.40
CA GLU A 423 -10.32 27.85 -31.71
C GLU A 423 -9.96 26.36 -31.85
N ILE A 424 -9.42 25.72 -30.82
CA ILE A 424 -9.17 24.25 -30.81
C ILE A 424 -10.49 23.48 -30.83
N ILE A 425 -11.49 23.88 -30.03
CA ILE A 425 -12.82 23.24 -30.05
C ILE A 425 -13.42 23.30 -31.46
N LYS A 426 -13.34 24.45 -32.13
CA LYS A 426 -13.77 24.57 -33.52
C LYS A 426 -12.97 23.69 -34.47
N VAL A 427 -11.64 23.62 -34.34
CA VAL A 427 -10.78 22.73 -35.14
C VAL A 427 -11.16 21.25 -34.95
N LEU A 428 -11.56 20.84 -33.74
CA LEU A 428 -12.11 19.50 -33.50
C LEU A 428 -13.46 19.30 -34.22
N GLU A 429 -14.39 20.25 -34.11
CA GLU A 429 -15.71 20.17 -34.77
C GLU A 429 -15.61 20.18 -36.30
N ASP A 430 -14.78 21.06 -36.88
CA ASP A 430 -14.46 21.11 -38.31
C ASP A 430 -13.82 19.79 -38.80
N ALA A 431 -13.09 19.07 -37.92
CA ALA A 431 -12.52 17.74 -38.16
C ALA A 431 -13.48 16.57 -37.81
N GLY A 432 -14.74 16.86 -37.45
CA GLY A 432 -15.74 15.85 -37.10
C GLY A 432 -15.47 15.10 -35.79
N LYS A 433 -14.81 15.76 -34.81
CA LYS A 433 -14.46 15.23 -33.49
C LYS A 433 -15.21 15.97 -32.40
N ASP A 434 -15.70 15.23 -31.41
CA ASP A 434 -16.40 15.77 -30.25
C ASP A 434 -15.74 15.43 -28.91
N TRP A 435 -14.44 15.10 -28.93
CA TRP A 435 -13.62 14.80 -27.76
C TRP A 435 -13.68 15.84 -26.64
N HIS A 436 -13.96 17.11 -26.97
CA HIS A 436 -14.13 18.19 -26.00
C HIS A 436 -15.39 18.03 -25.12
N LYS A 437 -16.43 17.30 -25.59
CA LYS A 437 -17.72 17.16 -24.89
C LYS A 437 -17.68 16.25 -23.66
N SER A 438 -16.58 15.51 -23.47
CA SER A 438 -16.35 14.74 -22.24
C SER A 438 -15.64 15.55 -21.14
N LEU A 439 -15.42 16.85 -21.35
CA LEU A 439 -14.84 17.77 -20.37
C LEU A 439 -15.92 18.73 -19.84
N PRO A 440 -15.73 19.31 -18.63
CA PRO A 440 -16.58 20.40 -18.15
C PRO A 440 -16.61 21.61 -19.12
N PRO A 441 -17.70 22.41 -19.11
CA PRO A 441 -17.77 23.63 -19.92
C PRO A 441 -16.60 24.59 -19.64
N ASN A 442 -16.03 25.16 -20.70
CA ASN A 442 -14.82 26.00 -20.65
C ASN A 442 -13.61 25.30 -19.98
N PRO A 443 -13.13 24.17 -20.53
CA PRO A 443 -11.96 23.48 -19.99
C PRO A 443 -10.70 24.36 -20.11
N SER A 444 -9.77 24.20 -19.18
CA SER A 444 -8.47 24.87 -19.29
C SER A 444 -7.69 24.33 -20.50
N LEU A 445 -6.88 25.19 -21.13
CA LEU A 445 -6.10 24.82 -22.32
C LEU A 445 -5.25 23.53 -22.11
N PRO A 446 -4.58 23.32 -20.96
CA PRO A 446 -3.92 22.04 -20.68
C PRO A 446 -4.87 20.84 -20.62
N LYS A 447 -6.01 20.93 -19.92
CA LYS A 447 -7.00 19.83 -19.83
C LYS A 447 -7.60 19.48 -21.21
N LEU A 448 -7.76 20.46 -22.12
CA LEU A 448 -8.19 20.20 -23.50
C LEU A 448 -7.09 19.54 -24.35
N LEU A 449 -5.84 20.00 -24.26
CA LEU A 449 -4.71 19.43 -25.01
C LEU A 449 -4.39 17.99 -24.56
N ASP A 450 -4.46 17.73 -23.26
CA ASP A 450 -4.34 16.41 -22.64
C ASP A 450 -5.41 15.44 -23.17
N ARG A 451 -6.68 15.86 -23.18
CA ARG A 451 -7.79 15.07 -23.73
C ARG A 451 -7.61 14.70 -25.21
N ILE A 452 -6.97 15.57 -25.99
CA ILE A 452 -6.63 15.30 -27.41
C ILE A 452 -5.43 14.34 -27.51
N ALA A 453 -4.44 14.44 -26.62
CA ALA A 453 -3.31 13.52 -26.56
C ALA A 453 -3.76 12.07 -26.31
N GLY A 454 -4.70 11.85 -25.39
CA GLY A 454 -5.29 10.52 -25.12
C GLY A 454 -6.00 9.87 -26.31
N GLU A 455 -6.55 10.66 -27.24
CA GLU A 455 -7.23 10.16 -28.44
C GLU A 455 -6.29 9.97 -29.64
N VAL A 456 -5.15 10.68 -29.67
CA VAL A 456 -4.30 10.80 -30.88
C VAL A 456 -2.88 10.29 -30.70
N LEU A 457 -2.25 10.54 -29.55
CA LEU A 457 -0.83 10.27 -29.30
C LEU A 457 -0.64 8.96 -28.54
N GLU A 458 -1.33 8.78 -27.41
CA GLU A 458 -1.20 7.57 -26.59
C GLU A 458 -1.51 6.26 -27.33
N PRO A 459 -2.54 6.18 -28.20
CA PRO A 459 -2.85 4.94 -28.93
C PRO A 459 -1.72 4.47 -29.87
N GLN A 460 -0.76 5.35 -30.21
CA GLN A 460 0.38 5.00 -31.05
C GLN A 460 1.41 4.13 -30.32
N SER A 461 1.31 4.00 -28.98
CA SER A 461 2.13 3.11 -28.15
C SER A 461 1.65 1.65 -28.12
N LYS A 462 0.64 1.30 -28.90
CA LYS A 462 0.08 -0.06 -28.95
C LYS A 462 1.12 -1.08 -29.45
N GLY A 463 1.50 -2.01 -28.59
CA GLY A 463 2.48 -3.07 -28.83
C GLY A 463 3.94 -2.63 -28.89
N LYS A 464 4.27 -1.37 -28.56
CA LYS A 464 5.65 -0.83 -28.60
C LYS A 464 5.84 0.35 -27.63
N PRO A 465 7.02 0.53 -27.03
CA PRO A 465 7.34 1.81 -26.39
C PRO A 465 7.43 2.92 -27.44
N ILE A 466 7.00 4.14 -27.07
CA ILE A 466 7.25 5.38 -27.82
C ILE A 466 7.65 6.49 -26.84
N PHE A 467 8.29 7.54 -27.35
CA PHE A 467 8.35 8.84 -26.69
C PHE A 467 7.35 9.80 -27.34
N ILE A 468 6.50 10.44 -26.53
CA ILE A 468 5.84 11.70 -26.90
C ILE A 468 6.76 12.84 -26.44
N THR A 469 7.02 13.83 -27.29
CA THR A 469 7.95 14.94 -26.98
C THR A 469 7.44 16.30 -27.46
N LYS A 470 8.10 17.38 -27.03
CA LYS A 470 7.74 18.78 -27.34
C LYS A 470 6.31 19.14 -26.95
N HIS A 471 5.91 18.76 -25.74
CA HIS A 471 4.62 19.15 -25.17
C HIS A 471 4.43 20.68 -25.20
N PRO A 472 3.22 21.20 -25.42
CA PRO A 472 2.92 22.62 -25.27
C PRO A 472 3.39 23.18 -23.92
N ALA A 473 4.00 24.36 -23.93
CA ALA A 473 4.59 24.96 -22.73
C ALA A 473 3.59 25.12 -21.56
N CYS A 474 2.32 25.40 -21.87
CA CYS A 474 1.23 25.52 -20.88
C CYS A 474 0.94 24.21 -20.12
N MET A 475 1.35 23.04 -20.64
CA MET A 475 1.21 21.74 -19.97
C MET A 475 2.41 21.38 -19.08
N SER A 476 3.48 22.19 -19.09
CA SER A 476 4.80 21.82 -18.55
C SER A 476 5.40 22.93 -17.66
N PRO A 477 4.82 23.20 -16.48
CA PRO A 477 5.10 24.40 -15.67
C PRO A 477 6.48 24.43 -15.00
N LEU A 478 7.20 23.30 -14.96
CA LEU A 478 8.49 23.12 -14.29
C LEU A 478 9.62 22.75 -15.29
N ALA A 479 9.27 22.52 -16.56
CA ALA A 479 10.21 22.21 -17.63
C ALA A 479 10.70 23.47 -18.34
N LYS A 480 11.95 23.45 -18.83
CA LYS A 480 12.52 24.48 -19.70
C LYS A 480 11.76 24.55 -21.02
N THR A 481 11.63 25.75 -21.58
CA THR A 481 10.76 26.04 -22.73
C THR A 481 11.49 26.75 -23.88
N PHE A 482 11.16 26.39 -25.12
CA PHE A 482 11.75 26.93 -26.35
C PHE A 482 10.70 27.08 -27.47
N ILE A 483 11.07 27.76 -28.56
CA ILE A 483 10.22 27.89 -29.75
C ILE A 483 10.57 26.75 -30.73
N ASP A 484 9.61 25.87 -31.01
CA ASP A 484 9.83 24.79 -31.99
C ASP A 484 10.02 25.37 -33.41
N PRO A 485 11.09 24.99 -34.14
CA PRO A 485 11.41 25.59 -35.43
C PRO A 485 10.40 25.29 -36.54
N LEU A 486 9.67 24.17 -36.45
CA LEU A 486 8.71 23.73 -37.47
C LEU A 486 7.34 24.39 -37.30
N THR A 487 6.78 24.34 -36.10
CA THR A 487 5.43 24.82 -35.77
C THR A 487 5.39 26.27 -35.30
N ARG A 488 6.54 26.85 -34.91
CA ARG A 488 6.67 28.19 -34.30
C ARG A 488 5.97 28.34 -32.94
N GLN A 489 5.45 27.27 -32.38
CA GLN A 489 4.79 27.22 -31.07
C GLN A 489 5.83 27.24 -29.93
N VAL A 490 5.41 27.69 -28.74
CA VAL A 490 6.22 27.57 -27.52
C VAL A 490 5.97 26.20 -26.88
N VAL A 491 7.01 25.38 -26.83
CA VAL A 491 7.00 24.00 -26.33
C VAL A 491 7.99 23.82 -25.18
N SER A 492 7.86 22.74 -24.43
CA SER A 492 8.83 22.34 -23.41
C SER A 492 9.86 21.34 -23.94
N ALA A 493 11.04 21.36 -23.35
CA ALA A 493 12.04 20.30 -23.47
C ALA A 493 11.63 19.12 -22.55
N ARG A 494 10.53 18.46 -22.90
CA ARG A 494 9.90 17.35 -22.18
C ARG A 494 9.68 16.16 -23.10
N ALA A 495 9.79 14.96 -22.53
CA ALA A 495 9.38 13.71 -23.16
C ALA A 495 8.67 12.78 -22.17
N GLU A 496 7.78 11.93 -22.68
CA GLU A 496 7.04 10.93 -21.91
C GLU A 496 7.07 9.58 -22.61
N VAL A 497 7.30 8.52 -21.85
CA VAL A 497 7.33 7.14 -22.34
C VAL A 497 5.94 6.54 -22.23
N PHE A 498 5.39 6.08 -23.35
CA PHE A 498 4.10 5.38 -23.39
C PHE A 498 4.24 3.94 -23.88
N PHE A 499 3.46 3.02 -23.31
CA PHE A 499 3.34 1.62 -23.73
C PHE A 499 1.90 1.11 -23.58
N ASP A 500 1.33 0.53 -24.64
CA ASP A 500 -0.05 -0.01 -24.68
C ASP A 500 -1.13 0.97 -24.16
N GLY A 501 -0.95 2.27 -24.38
CA GLY A 501 -1.85 3.34 -23.92
C GLY A 501 -1.70 3.68 -22.43
N ASN A 502 -0.49 3.53 -21.88
CA ASN A 502 -0.18 3.89 -20.49
C ASN A 502 1.12 4.69 -20.45
N GLU A 503 1.09 5.85 -19.80
CA GLU A 503 2.29 6.61 -19.43
C GLU A 503 3.11 5.80 -18.40
N LEU A 504 4.38 5.55 -18.70
CA LEU A 504 5.30 4.81 -17.83
C LEU A 504 6.30 5.72 -17.11
N ALA A 505 6.74 6.82 -17.75
CA ALA A 505 7.67 7.79 -17.19
C ALA A 505 7.57 9.14 -17.90
N ASN A 506 7.89 10.22 -17.18
CA ASN A 506 7.92 11.60 -17.64
C ASN A 506 9.29 12.22 -17.32
N MET A 507 9.88 12.99 -18.23
CA MET A 507 11.21 13.59 -18.06
C MET A 507 11.35 14.89 -18.82
N TYR A 508 12.18 15.80 -18.32
CA TYR A 508 12.40 17.11 -18.94
C TYR A 508 13.73 17.74 -18.53
N GLU A 509 14.21 18.67 -19.36
CA GLU A 509 15.19 19.65 -18.90
C GLU A 509 14.53 20.62 -17.94
N GLU A 510 15.21 20.89 -16.83
CA GLU A 510 14.63 21.67 -15.73
C GLU A 510 14.56 23.16 -16.03
N GLU A 511 13.45 23.81 -15.64
CA GLU A 511 13.42 25.25 -15.58
C GLU A 511 14.32 25.73 -14.44
N ASN A 512 15.46 26.32 -14.81
CA ASN A 512 16.47 26.82 -13.88
C ASN A 512 16.60 28.36 -13.90
N SER A 513 15.75 29.06 -14.66
CA SER A 513 15.62 30.52 -14.57
C SER A 513 14.56 30.89 -13.52
N PRO A 514 14.94 31.54 -12.39
CA PRO A 514 13.96 31.96 -11.37
C PRO A 514 12.92 32.94 -11.93
N TYR A 515 13.29 33.77 -12.90
CA TYR A 515 12.38 34.69 -13.56
C TYR A 515 11.31 33.97 -14.38
N VAL A 516 11.70 32.97 -15.18
CA VAL A 516 10.75 32.20 -16.00
C VAL A 516 9.90 31.28 -15.11
N GLN A 517 10.47 30.70 -14.06
CA GLN A 517 9.70 29.88 -13.11
C GLN A 517 8.66 30.71 -12.35
N ARG A 518 9.01 31.93 -11.90
CA ARG A 518 8.07 32.85 -11.24
C ARG A 518 6.92 33.24 -12.19
N LEU A 519 7.20 33.47 -13.48
CA LEU A 519 6.15 33.69 -14.50
C LEU A 519 5.24 32.46 -14.67
N LYS A 520 5.82 31.25 -14.82
CA LYS A 520 5.05 30.00 -14.93
C LYS A 520 4.13 29.76 -13.72
N PHE A 521 4.60 30.04 -12.51
CA PHE A 521 3.76 29.99 -11.29
C PHE A 521 2.66 31.06 -11.27
N VAL A 522 2.95 32.29 -11.70
CA VAL A 522 1.95 33.36 -11.85
C VAL A 522 0.84 32.94 -12.82
N ASP A 523 1.18 32.31 -13.94
CA ASP A 523 0.20 31.89 -14.95
C ASP A 523 -0.63 30.67 -14.52
N GLN A 524 -0.03 29.71 -13.78
CA GLN A 524 -0.79 28.67 -13.09
C GLN A 524 -1.78 29.26 -12.07
N ALA A 525 -1.37 30.25 -11.28
CA ALA A 525 -2.22 30.90 -10.30
C ALA A 525 -3.40 31.65 -10.97
N LYS A 526 -3.14 32.39 -12.06
CA LYS A 526 -4.20 33.00 -12.90
C LYS A 526 -5.20 31.96 -13.41
N ALA A 527 -4.72 30.84 -13.95
CA ALA A 527 -5.58 29.78 -14.48
C ALA A 527 -6.49 29.19 -13.41
N LYS A 528 -5.97 28.90 -12.21
CA LYS A 528 -6.79 28.42 -11.07
C LYS A 528 -7.79 29.47 -10.57
N LEU A 529 -7.40 30.75 -10.50
CA LEU A 529 -8.33 31.83 -10.12
C LEU A 529 -9.48 31.99 -11.13
N ALA A 530 -9.21 31.88 -12.44
CA ALA A 530 -10.24 31.94 -13.47
C ALA A 530 -11.23 30.77 -13.38
N LEU A 531 -10.75 29.54 -13.09
CA LEU A 531 -11.63 28.39 -12.84
C LEU A 531 -12.50 28.59 -11.60
N GLN A 532 -11.93 29.12 -10.51
CA GLN A 532 -12.66 29.37 -9.25
C GLN A 532 -13.71 30.50 -9.39
N GLN A 533 -13.45 31.53 -10.19
CA GLN A 533 -14.40 32.62 -10.44
C GLN A 533 -15.59 32.22 -11.33
N ASN A 534 -15.43 31.17 -12.15
CA ASN A 534 -16.49 30.63 -13.00
C ASN A 534 -17.40 29.59 -12.29
N ALA A 535 -17.12 29.26 -11.02
CA ALA A 535 -17.97 28.38 -10.22
C ALA A 535 -19.20 29.11 -9.67
N ALA A 536 -20.37 28.45 -9.71
CA ALA A 536 -21.62 29.05 -9.23
C ALA A 536 -21.61 29.25 -7.70
N PRO A 537 -22.08 30.40 -7.18
CA PRO A 537 -22.03 30.68 -5.74
C PRO A 537 -22.86 29.67 -4.93
N GLY A 538 -22.20 29.02 -3.97
CA GLY A 538 -22.81 27.98 -3.13
C GLY A 538 -22.56 26.54 -3.62
N GLN A 539 -21.99 26.35 -4.81
CA GLN A 539 -21.40 25.08 -5.22
C GLN A 539 -19.89 25.10 -4.90
N GLN A 540 -19.34 23.98 -4.42
CA GLN A 540 -17.91 23.74 -4.65
C GLN A 540 -17.68 23.67 -6.17
N PRO A 541 -16.54 24.14 -6.69
CA PRO A 541 -16.29 24.11 -8.13
C PRO A 541 -16.49 22.69 -8.68
N LEU A 542 -17.42 22.55 -9.62
CA LEU A 542 -17.60 21.35 -10.44
C LEU A 542 -16.51 21.30 -11.52
N GLY A 543 -15.26 21.35 -11.07
CA GLY A 543 -14.06 21.01 -11.81
C GLY A 543 -13.49 19.72 -11.23
N ASP A 544 -13.35 18.71 -12.06
CA ASP A 544 -13.04 17.35 -11.61
C ASP A 544 -11.66 17.25 -10.93
N GLU A 545 -11.66 16.47 -9.85
CA GLU A 545 -10.58 15.83 -9.07
C GLU A 545 -9.27 16.58 -8.70
N ASP A 546 -8.83 17.62 -9.39
CA ASP A 546 -7.52 18.27 -9.19
C ASP A 546 -7.55 19.59 -8.42
N ASP A 547 -8.69 20.30 -8.47
CA ASP A 547 -8.71 21.74 -8.21
C ASP A 547 -8.79 22.08 -6.72
N GLU A 548 -7.62 22.12 -6.07
CA GLU A 548 -7.39 22.76 -4.76
C GLU A 548 -7.48 24.30 -4.81
N PRO A 549 -7.67 24.98 -3.65
CA PRO A 549 -7.55 26.44 -3.54
C PRO A 549 -6.25 26.97 -4.15
N ALA A 550 -6.26 28.25 -4.56
CA ALA A 550 -5.21 28.83 -5.37
C ALA A 550 -3.81 28.64 -4.75
N HIS A 551 -2.89 28.04 -5.53
CA HIS A 551 -1.50 27.90 -5.09
C HIS A 551 -0.89 29.27 -4.84
N PHE A 552 -0.39 29.48 -3.61
CA PHE A 552 0.60 30.52 -3.38
C PHE A 552 1.84 30.22 -4.22
N ILE A 553 2.39 31.25 -4.86
CA ILE A 553 3.68 31.17 -5.57
C ILE A 553 4.73 30.72 -4.54
N ASP A 554 5.43 29.60 -4.79
CA ASP A 554 6.48 29.13 -3.88
C ASP A 554 7.74 30.00 -4.03
N GLU A 555 7.69 31.20 -3.47
CA GLU A 555 8.82 32.13 -3.39
C GLU A 555 10.00 31.54 -2.59
N GLN A 556 9.78 30.54 -1.73
CA GLN A 556 10.89 29.80 -1.08
C GLN A 556 11.59 28.84 -2.05
N TYR A 557 10.92 28.38 -3.11
CA TYR A 557 11.54 27.65 -4.22
C TYR A 557 12.15 28.59 -5.26
N ILE A 558 11.51 29.73 -5.56
CA ILE A 558 12.15 30.74 -6.42
C ILE A 558 13.44 31.26 -5.81
N SER A 559 13.50 31.53 -4.50
CA SER A 559 14.74 31.92 -3.79
C SER A 559 15.84 30.84 -3.86
N VAL A 560 15.47 29.57 -3.99
CA VAL A 560 16.40 28.46 -4.25
C VAL A 560 16.91 28.49 -5.70
N LEU A 561 16.05 28.76 -6.68
CA LEU A 561 16.50 28.97 -8.07
C LEU A 561 17.38 30.23 -8.22
N GLU A 562 17.12 31.28 -7.45
CA GLU A 562 17.96 32.48 -7.33
C GLU A 562 19.35 32.17 -6.72
N SER A 563 19.51 31.03 -6.03
CA SER A 563 20.81 30.52 -5.57
C SER A 563 21.58 29.72 -6.64
N GLY A 564 20.95 29.43 -7.79
CA GLY A 564 21.58 28.80 -8.95
C GLY A 564 21.39 27.29 -9.06
N LEU A 565 20.30 26.86 -9.69
CA LEU A 565 20.16 25.47 -10.17
C LEU A 565 20.99 25.28 -11.46
N PRO A 566 21.96 24.34 -11.52
CA PRO A 566 22.68 24.04 -12.76
C PRO A 566 21.72 23.55 -13.86
N PRO A 567 22.12 23.57 -15.15
CA PRO A 567 21.40 22.86 -16.19
C PRO A 567 21.25 21.40 -15.76
N THR A 568 20.02 20.95 -15.58
CA THR A 568 19.65 19.67 -14.97
C THR A 568 18.58 19.03 -15.83
N ALA A 569 18.52 17.69 -15.91
CA ALA A 569 17.31 17.00 -16.32
C ALA A 569 16.74 16.19 -15.14
N GLY A 570 15.42 16.24 -15.00
CA GLY A 570 14.65 15.43 -14.08
C GLY A 570 13.90 14.33 -14.79
N TRP A 571 13.62 13.26 -14.04
CA TRP A 571 12.93 12.08 -14.52
C TRP A 571 12.08 11.49 -13.40
N GLY A 572 10.85 11.06 -13.72
CA GLY A 572 9.95 10.41 -12.78
C GLY A 572 9.16 9.26 -13.40
N CYS A 573 8.90 8.21 -12.61
CA CYS A 573 7.98 7.13 -13.00
C CYS A 573 7.09 6.64 -11.85
N GLY A 574 5.92 6.12 -12.22
CA GLY A 574 5.13 5.25 -11.35
C GLY A 574 5.69 3.82 -11.37
N VAL A 575 6.43 3.42 -10.33
CA VAL A 575 7.01 2.07 -10.21
C VAL A 575 5.93 1.00 -10.29
N ASP A 576 4.73 1.29 -9.77
CA ASP A 576 3.54 0.46 -9.92
C ASP A 576 3.20 0.13 -11.38
N ARG A 577 3.20 1.12 -12.28
CA ARG A 577 2.92 0.91 -13.72
C ARG A 577 4.03 0.12 -14.41
N LEU A 578 5.31 0.32 -14.04
CA LEU A 578 6.42 -0.53 -14.51
C LEU A 578 6.22 -1.99 -14.09
N VAL A 579 5.79 -2.25 -12.85
CA VAL A 579 5.51 -3.61 -12.38
C VAL A 579 4.27 -4.19 -13.07
N MET A 580 3.26 -3.36 -13.42
CA MET A 580 2.14 -3.81 -14.25
C MET A 580 2.60 -4.30 -15.63
N MET A 581 3.42 -3.51 -16.33
CA MET A 581 4.04 -3.90 -17.60
C MET A 581 4.85 -5.21 -17.45
N PHE A 582 5.77 -5.26 -16.48
CA PHE A 582 6.68 -6.41 -16.31
C PHE A 582 5.99 -7.69 -15.84
N THR A 583 4.81 -7.63 -15.20
CA THR A 583 4.05 -8.81 -14.76
C THR A 583 2.88 -9.16 -15.69
N GLY A 584 2.50 -8.24 -16.58
CA GLY A 584 1.23 -8.25 -17.29
C GLY A 584 0.04 -8.21 -16.33
N ALA A 585 0.10 -7.39 -15.29
CA ALA A 585 -1.07 -7.10 -14.46
C ALA A 585 -2.03 -6.15 -15.20
N GLY A 586 -3.33 -6.39 -15.09
CA GLY A 586 -4.35 -5.54 -15.76
C GLY A 586 -4.88 -4.40 -14.89
N ARG A 587 -4.46 -4.34 -13.62
CA ARG A 587 -4.91 -3.37 -12.62
C ARG A 587 -3.80 -3.09 -11.60
N ILE A 588 -3.65 -1.85 -11.15
CA ILE A 588 -2.69 -1.45 -10.11
C ILE A 588 -2.89 -2.21 -8.79
N SER A 589 -4.15 -2.55 -8.45
CA SER A 589 -4.47 -3.36 -7.27
C SER A 589 -3.91 -4.80 -7.31
N GLU A 590 -3.54 -5.33 -8.48
CA GLU A 590 -2.85 -6.63 -8.57
C GLU A 590 -1.39 -6.55 -8.12
N VAL A 591 -0.71 -5.42 -8.37
CA VAL A 591 0.73 -5.22 -8.08
C VAL A 591 1.00 -4.61 -6.71
N LEU A 592 -0.02 -4.03 -6.07
CA LEU A 592 0.03 -3.54 -4.69
C LEU A 592 -0.09 -4.70 -3.67
N PRO A 593 0.67 -4.70 -2.56
CA PRO A 593 0.62 -5.77 -1.58
C PRO A 593 -0.78 -6.04 -1.00
N PHE A 594 -1.59 -4.99 -0.77
CA PHE A 594 -2.90 -5.06 -0.10
C PHE A 594 -4.09 -4.61 -0.96
N GLY A 595 -3.95 -4.57 -2.29
CA GLY A 595 -4.97 -4.05 -3.20
C GLY A 595 -4.99 -2.52 -3.24
N ASN A 596 -6.14 -1.93 -3.58
CA ASN A 596 -6.32 -0.47 -3.61
C ASN A 596 -6.96 0.07 -2.31
N LEU A 597 -7.13 1.40 -2.22
CA LEU A 597 -7.71 2.05 -1.04
C LEU A 597 -9.08 1.47 -0.61
N ARG A 598 -9.95 1.07 -1.55
CA ARG A 598 -11.24 0.39 -1.22
C ARG A 598 -11.01 -0.95 -0.54
N ASN A 599 -9.97 -1.69 -0.91
CA ASN A 599 -9.60 -2.95 -0.24
C ASN A 599 -9.04 -2.71 1.17
N VAL A 600 -8.21 -1.69 1.36
CA VAL A 600 -7.61 -1.37 2.68
C VAL A 600 -8.68 -0.91 3.68
N VAL A 601 -9.59 -0.02 3.28
CA VAL A 601 -10.75 0.37 4.10
C VAL A 601 -11.67 -0.84 4.34
N GLY A 602 -11.85 -1.68 3.33
CA GLY A 602 -12.56 -2.95 3.42
C GLY A 602 -12.00 -3.87 4.51
N LEU A 603 -10.69 -4.10 4.54
CA LEU A 603 -10.00 -4.93 5.53
C LEU A 603 -10.30 -4.46 6.97
N ALA A 604 -10.14 -3.17 7.25
CA ALA A 604 -10.43 -2.59 8.57
C ALA A 604 -11.91 -2.77 8.98
N SER A 605 -12.83 -2.75 8.03
CA SER A 605 -14.28 -2.90 8.28
C SER A 605 -14.72 -4.34 8.66
N THR A 606 -13.86 -5.36 8.47
CA THR A 606 -14.22 -6.78 8.70
C THR A 606 -14.17 -7.26 10.15
N GLY A 607 -14.05 -6.34 11.13
CA GLY A 607 -14.27 -6.64 12.54
C GLY A 607 -15.69 -7.17 12.82
N PRO A 608 -15.90 -7.97 13.89
CA PRO A 608 -17.12 -8.75 14.10
C PRO A 608 -18.42 -7.95 14.30
N GLN A 609 -18.37 -6.62 14.34
CA GLN A 609 -19.54 -5.74 14.54
C GLN A 609 -20.23 -5.27 13.24
N ASN A 610 -19.61 -5.44 12.07
CA ASN A 610 -20.10 -4.79 10.83
C ASN A 610 -20.90 -5.69 9.87
N GLN A 611 -20.95 -7.00 10.10
CA GLN A 611 -21.76 -7.90 9.24
C GLN A 611 -23.28 -7.71 9.43
N GLU A 612 -23.72 -7.16 10.57
CA GLU A 612 -25.14 -6.90 10.82
C GLU A 612 -25.70 -5.77 9.92
N ARG A 613 -24.88 -4.74 9.63
CA ARG A 613 -25.30 -3.58 8.83
C ARG A 613 -25.58 -3.88 7.34
N LYS A 614 -25.13 -5.03 6.83
CA LYS A 614 -25.39 -5.47 5.44
C LYS A 614 -26.61 -6.41 5.26
N LYS A 615 -27.36 -6.73 6.32
CA LYS A 615 -28.59 -7.56 6.23
C LYS A 615 -29.88 -6.76 6.48
N GLY A 616 -29.91 -5.50 6.07
CA GLY A 616 -31.06 -4.60 6.25
C GLY A 616 -31.13 -3.41 5.29
N ARG A 617 -30.58 -3.54 4.06
CA ARG A 617 -30.67 -2.48 3.04
C ARG A 617 -30.61 -2.95 1.57
N ASP A 618 -30.95 -4.20 1.32
CA ASP A 618 -31.09 -4.79 -0.01
C ASP A 618 -32.45 -5.53 -0.08
N ASP A 619 -33.54 -4.75 -0.10
CA ASP A 619 -34.91 -5.18 -0.44
C ASP A 619 -35.80 -3.91 -0.56
N ASP A 620 -35.70 -3.19 -1.69
CA ASP A 620 -36.84 -2.62 -2.42
C ASP A 620 -36.43 -1.85 -3.70
N SER A 621 -37.36 -1.74 -4.66
CA SER A 621 -37.30 -0.97 -5.91
C SER A 621 -36.28 -1.38 -7.00
N VAL A 622 -36.79 -2.13 -8.00
CA VAL A 622 -36.33 -2.11 -9.40
C VAL A 622 -37.57 -1.94 -10.29
N ALA A 623 -37.44 -1.19 -11.38
CA ALA A 623 -38.50 -0.70 -12.28
C ALA A 623 -39.43 0.37 -11.66
N GLY A 624 -39.96 1.33 -12.44
CA GLY A 624 -39.62 1.66 -13.83
C GLY A 624 -40.65 2.56 -14.52
N ALA A 625 -40.21 3.20 -15.61
CA ALA A 625 -41.01 3.94 -16.62
C ALA A 625 -41.79 5.22 -16.20
N GLU A 626 -41.46 6.29 -16.93
CA GLU A 626 -42.38 7.28 -17.57
C GLU A 626 -43.29 8.20 -16.73
N THR A 627 -43.52 9.39 -17.31
CA THR A 627 -44.36 10.47 -16.76
C THR A 627 -45.84 10.27 -17.11
N PRO A 628 -46.75 10.92 -16.37
CA PRO A 628 -47.34 12.13 -16.96
C PRO A 628 -47.39 13.33 -16.00
N ALA A 629 -47.72 14.50 -16.53
CA ALA A 629 -47.89 15.74 -15.77
C ALA A 629 -49.36 15.99 -15.43
N GLU A 630 -49.63 16.76 -14.37
CA GLU A 630 -50.73 17.73 -14.41
C GLU A 630 -50.56 18.91 -13.44
N SER A 631 -51.37 19.94 -13.71
CA SER A 631 -51.49 21.25 -13.05
C SER A 631 -51.74 21.18 -11.52
N THR A 632 -51.51 22.22 -10.72
CA THR A 632 -52.27 23.49 -10.75
C THR A 632 -51.46 24.77 -10.41
N ALA A 633 -52.00 25.91 -10.87
CA ALA A 633 -51.65 27.27 -10.42
C ALA A 633 -52.61 27.70 -9.27
N ALA A 634 -52.59 28.90 -8.66
CA ALA A 634 -51.85 30.16 -8.90
C ALA A 634 -51.83 31.00 -7.61
N ALA A 635 -50.95 32.02 -7.52
CA ALA A 635 -51.22 33.28 -6.80
C ALA A 635 -50.09 34.32 -7.06
N GLU A 636 -50.44 35.46 -7.67
CA GLU A 636 -49.57 36.64 -7.77
C GLU A 636 -50.03 37.72 -6.77
N VAL A 637 -49.10 38.47 -6.16
CA VAL A 637 -49.31 39.87 -5.72
C VAL A 637 -47.98 40.63 -5.87
N GLY A 638 -48.02 41.90 -6.30
CA GLY A 638 -46.86 42.81 -6.30
C GLY A 638 -46.45 43.30 -4.90
N SER A 639 -45.56 44.30 -4.74
CA SER A 639 -45.13 45.31 -5.73
C SER A 639 -43.85 46.06 -5.31
N GLN A 640 -43.00 46.39 -6.29
CA GLN A 640 -42.22 47.63 -6.57
C GLN A 640 -41.68 48.59 -5.44
N PRO A 641 -40.63 49.40 -5.73
CA PRO A 641 -39.51 49.64 -4.79
C PRO A 641 -39.40 51.08 -4.21
N LYS A 642 -38.25 51.38 -3.57
CA LYS A 642 -37.74 52.74 -3.28
C LYS A 642 -36.22 52.77 -2.99
N ASP A 643 -35.64 53.98 -3.00
CA ASP A 643 -34.24 54.25 -3.37
C ASP A 643 -33.37 54.94 -2.28
N GLU A 644 -32.04 55.02 -2.54
CA GLU A 644 -31.01 55.92 -1.95
C GLU A 644 -30.71 55.76 -0.42
N VAL A 645 -29.61 56.27 0.19
CA VAL A 645 -28.68 57.39 -0.10
C VAL A 645 -27.22 57.04 0.29
N GLU A 646 -26.22 57.71 -0.32
CA GLU A 646 -24.77 57.59 -0.06
C GLU A 646 -24.28 58.22 1.27
N ARG A 647 -23.01 57.93 1.66
CA ARG A 647 -21.98 58.97 1.98
C ARG A 647 -20.55 58.44 2.16
N MET A 648 -19.57 59.32 1.92
CA MET A 648 -18.11 59.13 2.07
C MET A 648 -17.53 59.90 3.29
N VAL A 649 -16.28 59.59 3.63
CA VAL A 649 -15.16 60.41 4.20
C VAL A 649 -14.22 59.42 4.90
N GLU A 650 -13.02 59.07 4.43
CA GLU A 650 -11.78 59.82 4.13
C GLU A 650 -10.83 60.08 5.33
N VAL A 651 -9.63 59.47 5.19
CA VAL A 651 -8.28 60.02 5.48
C VAL A 651 -7.91 60.44 6.91
N GLU A 652 -6.90 59.75 7.47
CA GLU A 652 -5.61 60.41 7.78
C GLU A 652 -4.42 59.43 7.75
N LYS A 653 -3.19 59.97 7.72
CA LYS A 653 -1.89 59.27 7.69
C LYS A 653 -0.90 60.05 8.54
N GLU A 654 0.09 59.37 9.16
CA GLU A 654 1.43 59.94 9.19
C GLU A 654 2.56 58.88 9.31
N LYS A 655 3.80 59.34 9.12
CA LYS A 655 5.06 58.56 9.25
C LYS A 655 5.76 58.98 10.57
N ILE A 656 6.88 58.41 11.01
CA ILE A 656 8.26 58.80 10.62
C ILE A 656 9.28 57.86 11.34
N LEU A 657 10.52 57.80 10.82
CA LEU A 657 11.72 57.02 11.19
C LEU A 657 12.91 58.01 11.44
N PRO A 658 14.19 57.65 11.73
CA PRO A 658 14.88 56.40 12.12
C PRO A 658 15.93 56.58 13.28
N SER A 659 16.99 55.74 13.31
CA SER A 659 18.31 55.85 14.01
C SER A 659 18.41 55.43 15.49
N GLY A 660 19.47 54.78 15.97
CA GLY A 660 20.66 54.21 15.28
C GLY A 660 21.63 53.44 16.23
N GLU A 661 22.57 52.67 15.65
CA GLU A 661 24.03 52.51 15.96
C GLU A 661 24.58 52.82 17.40
N VAL A 662 25.57 52.13 18.03
CA VAL A 662 26.86 51.52 17.60
C VAL A 662 27.41 50.42 18.59
N ALA A 663 28.12 49.40 18.07
CA ALA A 663 29.21 48.49 18.58
C ALA A 663 29.48 48.03 20.06
N GLU A 664 30.15 46.85 20.17
CA GLU A 664 31.19 46.39 21.15
C GLU A 664 30.92 46.42 22.69
N SER A 665 31.44 45.55 23.58
CA SER A 665 32.17 44.25 23.61
C SER A 665 32.07 43.68 25.08
N GLY A 666 32.67 42.58 25.58
CA GLY A 666 33.52 41.49 25.05
C GLY A 666 34.25 40.70 26.19
N SER A 667 34.67 39.44 25.94
CA SER A 667 35.61 38.58 26.72
C SER A 667 35.29 38.02 28.14
N LYS A 668 35.41 36.68 28.25
CA LYS A 668 36.00 35.86 29.37
C LYS A 668 35.28 35.80 30.75
N ALA A 669 35.65 34.93 31.71
CA ALA A 669 36.04 33.50 31.70
C ALA A 669 36.26 32.95 33.14
N GLY A 670 35.99 31.64 33.36
CA GLY A 670 36.37 30.82 34.53
C GLY A 670 35.35 30.75 35.69
N ALA A 671 35.49 29.93 36.74
CA ALA A 671 36.19 28.64 37.02
C ALA A 671 36.25 28.43 38.57
N ALA A 672 36.50 27.20 39.06
CA ALA A 672 36.62 26.79 40.50
C ALA A 672 35.30 26.82 41.33
N GLU A 673 34.87 25.76 42.03
CA GLU A 673 35.32 25.16 43.33
C GLU A 673 34.78 25.91 44.60
N SER A 674 34.41 25.29 45.74
CA SER A 674 34.23 23.87 46.14
C SER A 674 33.53 23.70 47.51
N SER A 675 32.66 22.68 47.66
CA SER A 675 32.42 21.86 48.88
C SER A 675 31.97 22.58 50.21
N PRO A 676 31.90 21.89 51.39
CA PRO A 676 30.76 21.02 51.79
C PRO A 676 30.24 21.25 53.24
N VAL A 677 29.21 20.49 53.68
CA VAL A 677 28.84 20.08 55.09
C VAL A 677 27.58 19.17 54.96
N VAL A 678 27.48 17.92 55.46
CA VAL A 678 27.53 17.35 56.84
C VAL A 678 26.24 17.69 57.63
N GLU A 679 25.47 16.80 58.27
CA GLU A 679 25.56 15.33 58.55
C GLU A 679 24.14 14.68 58.31
N SER A 680 23.53 13.65 58.96
CA SER A 680 23.76 12.69 60.08
C SER A 680 22.92 11.38 59.90
N GLU A 681 22.84 10.51 60.92
CA GLU A 681 22.11 9.22 60.97
C GLU A 681 20.62 9.35 61.47
N GLY A 682 19.73 8.33 61.45
CA GLY A 682 19.73 6.95 60.91
C GLY A 682 18.91 5.94 61.77
N LYS A 683 18.76 4.67 61.29
CA LYS A 683 18.29 3.44 62.02
C LYS A 683 16.78 3.40 62.44
N THR A 684 16.04 2.27 62.58
CA THR A 684 16.19 0.81 62.28
C THR A 684 14.82 0.08 62.38
N ALA A 685 14.65 -1.07 61.68
CA ALA A 685 13.69 -2.21 61.90
C ALA A 685 12.16 -1.93 62.04
N ALA A 686 11.18 -2.62 61.41
CA ALA A 686 10.94 -4.05 61.10
C ALA A 686 10.58 -4.93 62.34
N PRO A 687 9.70 -5.97 62.28
CA PRO A 687 8.89 -6.50 61.14
C PRO A 687 7.43 -6.96 61.48
N GLU A 688 6.81 -7.71 60.55
CA GLU A 688 5.92 -8.90 60.73
C GLU A 688 4.40 -8.86 61.08
N ASN A 689 3.65 -9.73 60.34
CA ASN A 689 2.42 -10.48 60.68
C ASN A 689 1.13 -9.69 61.06
N ALA A 690 0.01 -10.31 61.46
CA ALA A 690 -0.95 -11.21 60.75
C ALA A 690 -2.27 -11.28 61.61
N ASP A 691 -3.44 -11.84 61.28
CA ASP A 691 -4.02 -12.54 60.10
C ASP A 691 -5.59 -12.46 60.19
N ASP A 692 -6.35 -13.35 59.52
CA ASP A 692 -7.79 -13.72 59.74
C ASP A 692 -8.88 -12.64 59.38
N ALA A 693 -10.20 -12.92 59.29
CA ALA A 693 -10.98 -14.08 58.82
C ALA A 693 -12.52 -13.80 58.75
N ALA A 694 -13.29 -14.77 58.21
CA ALA A 694 -14.71 -15.14 58.52
C ALA A 694 -15.92 -14.58 57.69
N GLY A 695 -16.97 -15.43 57.57
CA GLY A 695 -18.37 -15.09 57.16
C GLY A 695 -18.79 -15.49 55.72
N LYS A 696 -19.16 -16.75 55.43
CA LYS A 696 -20.53 -17.37 55.47
C LYS A 696 -21.63 -16.62 54.67
N ALA A 697 -22.03 -17.10 53.49
CA ALA A 697 -23.18 -18.02 53.21
C ALA A 697 -24.42 -17.24 52.64
N GLU A 698 -25.43 -17.77 51.93
CA GLU A 698 -25.88 -19.16 51.70
C GLU A 698 -26.78 -19.32 50.43
N GLN A 699 -26.53 -20.34 49.57
CA GLN A 699 -27.47 -21.08 48.66
C GLN A 699 -28.39 -20.33 47.63
N PRO A 700 -29.20 -21.01 46.78
CA PRO A 700 -28.80 -21.97 45.73
C PRO A 700 -29.45 -21.70 44.33
N ALA A 701 -29.00 -22.39 43.27
CA ALA A 701 -29.67 -22.43 41.95
C ALA A 701 -29.41 -23.78 41.21
N SER A 702 -30.25 -24.16 40.23
CA SER A 702 -30.21 -25.50 39.62
C SER A 702 -30.57 -25.58 38.12
N THR A 703 -30.23 -26.72 37.51
CA THR A 703 -30.64 -27.28 36.18
C THR A 703 -29.90 -26.90 34.88
N SER A 704 -29.81 -27.89 33.99
CA SER A 704 -29.42 -27.84 32.55
C SER A 704 -27.93 -27.62 32.18
N ASP A 705 -27.06 -28.54 32.60
CA ASP A 705 -25.68 -28.65 32.09
C ASP A 705 -25.67 -29.22 30.66
N ASN A 706 -25.25 -28.43 29.65
CA ASN A 706 -25.11 -28.87 28.25
C ASN A 706 -23.62 -29.02 27.90
N PRO A 707 -23.09 -30.25 27.74
CA PRO A 707 -21.66 -30.48 27.52
C PRO A 707 -21.08 -29.81 26.27
N GLN A 708 -21.89 -29.64 25.21
CA GLN A 708 -21.42 -29.03 23.96
C GLN A 708 -21.36 -27.51 24.06
N LYS A 709 -22.30 -26.90 24.78
CA LYS A 709 -22.29 -25.46 25.06
C LYS A 709 -21.14 -25.11 26.01
N ARG A 710 -21.00 -25.89 27.08
CA ARG A 710 -19.91 -25.76 28.06
C ARG A 710 -18.52 -25.85 27.41
N ALA A 711 -18.30 -26.81 26.52
CA ALA A 711 -17.03 -26.92 25.78
C ALA A 711 -16.75 -25.73 24.82
N ALA A 712 -17.80 -25.03 24.35
CA ALA A 712 -17.64 -23.81 23.55
C ALA A 712 -17.35 -22.59 24.44
N ASP A 713 -18.04 -22.46 25.57
CA ASP A 713 -17.84 -21.39 26.54
C ASP A 713 -16.44 -21.49 27.22
N GLU A 714 -15.99 -22.71 27.55
CA GLU A 714 -14.63 -22.98 28.07
C GLU A 714 -13.54 -22.65 27.03
N ALA A 715 -13.78 -22.93 25.74
CA ALA A 715 -12.87 -22.55 24.66
C ALA A 715 -12.80 -21.02 24.46
N LEU A 716 -13.92 -20.31 24.64
CA LEU A 716 -13.99 -18.84 24.63
C LEU A 716 -13.28 -18.22 25.84
N GLN A 717 -13.44 -18.79 27.03
CA GLN A 717 -12.71 -18.35 28.23
C GLN A 717 -11.19 -18.55 28.08
N TYR A 718 -10.74 -19.66 27.50
CA TYR A 718 -9.30 -19.87 27.26
C TYR A 718 -8.68 -18.89 26.24
N ILE A 719 -9.49 -18.26 25.38
CA ILE A 719 -9.05 -17.23 24.42
C ILE A 719 -8.91 -15.85 25.09
N MET A 720 -9.64 -15.58 26.19
CA MET A 720 -9.69 -14.26 26.84
C MET A 720 -9.21 -14.23 28.30
N GLY A 721 -8.81 -15.39 28.85
CA GLY A 721 -8.24 -15.50 30.20
C GLY A 721 -6.73 -15.25 30.23
N ASP A 722 -6.27 -14.59 31.30
CA ASP A 722 -4.85 -14.31 31.53
C ASP A 722 -4.03 -15.61 31.67
N ARG A 723 -2.79 -15.60 31.15
CA ARG A 723 -1.82 -16.68 31.33
C ARG A 723 -0.88 -16.37 32.51
N PRO A 724 -0.35 -17.40 33.21
CA PRO A 724 0.91 -17.27 33.92
C PRO A 724 2.10 -17.12 32.95
#